data_AF-A0AAD5W4P4-F1
#
_entry.id   AF-A0AAD5W4P4-F1
#
_cell.length_a   1.000
_cell.length_b   1.000
_cell.length_c   1.000
_cell.angle_alpha   90.00
_cell.angle_beta   90.00
_cell.angle_gamma   90.00
#
_symmetry.space_group_name_H-M   'P 1'
#
loop_
_entity.id
_entity.type
_entity.pdbx_description
1 polymer ?
#
loop_
_entity_poly.entity_id
_entity_poly.type
_entity_poly.pdbx_seq_one_letter_code
_entity_poly.pdbx_strand_id
1 'polypeptide(L)'
;MPTFENAQNTIVNGGQFTDVNINNFTSTGLTGIDILLEASVPDAAVDAEARQYAPSCFPGTREQYIEDITRWATIASSDEQSPPIYWMKGPAGVGKSAVAQTSAERLLKQGQLGGAYFFSINGREDHTCFFTTIAYQLATLLVNYRIALNNAIINDKTLVKKTMSSQFDALIAAPLRLSQESGEIQKLQRKTIIIDGLDECKSKDAQCEIIEIIAASIRNGTTPFRWAIFSRPEPHIEATFASADVAPYCRSVVLPISRQADGEIKLYLEGGFKNIFRRRNLSFLSAWPPETELQKLIDASAGLFAYPAAVLRFIDHYPSFRLEEPLRVVLAVTPQQSASKNTPSPFATLDAFYMLIMQRIPEHILPSVMLFFADMLMDDYTRDAWPVSFLCNILGLSESEFRGICGQLHAVLHYQNDSKPSVQIYDFIELSWPYYTQDVPFYPNPTFFSWLARSLGGVSFYHKSFYDFLSDPARSATFCVTTQSMRQTLFAHYIKRHLDYAGSYAMSDKIETQFVGLPQPIPVTQQTPGLDLELRRTIAGRQLSWPLESEFVCSYLEDSTFLNITGRVIHYHLPKHLEVMPPQILQKLSELDYRKYLHISLRSYLSPQWKDVVVGCPGDVVTSWGTAFYRRIKPKDFDGFDSEAFLRLAKIFEKLGVIKPHRSKSTSKWKDLLHSIHKNRGKTKASGLYTCGLGEKAIFWYWEFDTERRYYREFHALELDTAMSDYKREGSNLWKDDNEEIGNGMNSAQSVEEGSGLRQAWRKLQEPEEYISFSYCGEGC
;
A
#
# COMPACT_ATOMS: atom_id res chain seq x y z
N MET A 1 -35.43 19.74 24.58
CA MET A 1 -36.90 19.68 24.76
C MET A 1 -37.51 21.00 24.34
N PRO A 2 -38.52 21.06 23.46
CA PRO A 2 -39.12 22.32 22.99
C PRO A 2 -40.19 22.89 23.94
N THR A 3 -40.35 22.35 25.14
CA THR A 3 -41.56 22.52 25.95
C THR A 3 -41.59 23.74 26.87
N PHE A 4 -40.56 24.61 26.87
CA PHE A 4 -40.46 25.75 27.78
C PHE A 4 -40.02 27.07 27.13
N GLU A 5 -40.30 27.28 25.85
CA GLU A 5 -40.06 28.61 25.27
C GLU A 5 -41.02 29.66 25.86
N ASN A 6 -40.45 30.73 26.43
CA ASN A 6 -41.11 31.91 27.03
C ASN A 6 -41.76 31.76 28.41
N ALA A 7 -41.45 30.73 29.20
CA ALA A 7 -41.86 30.69 30.61
C ALA A 7 -40.95 31.57 31.49
N GLN A 8 -41.53 32.39 32.37
CA GLN A 8 -40.79 33.09 33.44
C GLN A 8 -41.33 32.66 34.82
N ASN A 9 -40.44 32.56 35.82
CA ASN A 9 -40.71 32.06 37.19
C ASN A 9 -41.19 30.60 37.30
N THR A 10 -40.58 29.67 36.56
CA THR A 10 -40.86 28.24 36.74
C THR A 10 -40.01 27.65 37.88
N ILE A 11 -40.66 27.10 38.91
CA ILE A 11 -40.01 26.40 40.03
C ILE A 11 -40.26 24.90 39.83
N VAL A 12 -39.19 24.13 39.60
CA VAL A 12 -39.27 22.67 39.47
C VAL A 12 -38.65 22.04 40.72
N ASN A 13 -39.45 21.30 41.48
CA ASN A 13 -39.00 20.58 42.68
C ASN A 13 -39.03 19.06 42.42
N GLY A 14 -37.90 18.37 42.66
CA GLY A 14 -37.82 16.91 42.67
C GLY A 14 -37.56 16.21 41.33
N GLY A 15 -37.17 16.92 40.27
CA GLY A 15 -36.78 16.31 38.99
C GLY A 15 -35.34 15.81 38.99
N GLN A 16 -35.09 14.59 38.49
CA GLN A 16 -33.75 14.17 38.07
C GLN A 16 -33.52 14.62 36.63
N PHE A 17 -32.61 15.57 36.45
CA PHE A 17 -32.18 16.02 35.13
C PHE A 17 -30.91 15.26 34.74
N THR A 18 -31.02 14.38 33.75
CA THR A 18 -29.86 13.78 33.09
C THR A 18 -29.48 14.69 31.93
N ASP A 19 -28.40 15.45 32.14
CA ASP A 19 -27.78 16.21 31.07
C ASP A 19 -27.06 15.22 30.15
N VAL A 20 -27.69 14.87 29.00
CA VAL A 20 -26.99 14.21 27.91
C VAL A 20 -26.17 15.29 27.24
N ASN A 21 -25.05 15.61 27.88
CA ASN A 21 -24.05 16.49 27.33
C ASN A 21 -23.49 15.77 26.09
N ILE A 22 -24.09 16.04 24.93
CA ILE A 22 -23.44 15.83 23.65
C ILE A 22 -22.28 16.81 23.69
N ASN A 23 -21.18 16.35 24.28
CA ASN A 23 -19.94 17.07 24.31
C ASN A 23 -19.50 17.24 22.85
N ASN A 24 -19.96 18.32 22.23
CA ASN A 24 -19.21 19.02 21.20
C ASN A 24 -17.98 19.58 21.91
N PHE A 25 -17.00 18.73 22.19
CA PHE A 25 -15.64 19.17 22.44
C PHE A 25 -15.15 19.81 21.15
N THR A 26 -15.36 21.11 21.02
CA THR A 26 -14.49 21.98 20.23
C THR A 26 -13.20 22.17 21.04
N SER A 27 -12.41 21.10 21.16
CA SER A 27 -10.96 21.19 21.28
C SER A 27 -10.40 20.43 20.08
N THR A 28 -9.28 20.91 19.56
CA THR A 28 -8.66 20.54 18.28
C THR A 28 -8.09 19.10 18.24
N GLY A 29 -8.83 18.10 18.72
CA GLY A 29 -8.45 16.68 18.73
C GLY A 29 -9.38 15.82 17.86
N LEU A 30 -8.79 14.95 17.04
CA LEU A 30 -9.50 13.95 16.23
C LEU A 30 -10.40 13.06 17.12
N THR A 31 -11.63 12.77 16.68
CA THR A 31 -12.50 11.79 17.35
C THR A 31 -11.95 10.38 17.19
N GLY A 32 -12.43 9.42 18.00
CA GLY A 32 -12.06 8.01 17.83
C GLY A 32 -12.46 7.46 16.45
N ILE A 33 -13.55 7.96 15.88
CA ILE A 33 -14.00 7.59 14.53
C ILE A 33 -13.09 8.18 13.44
N ASP A 34 -12.55 9.39 13.63
CA ASP A 34 -11.60 9.97 12.68
C ASP A 34 -10.30 9.17 12.66
N ILE A 35 -9.79 8.77 13.84
CA ILE A 35 -8.61 7.89 13.97
C ILE A 35 -8.87 6.54 13.28
N LEU A 36 -10.10 6.00 13.41
CA LEU A 36 -10.47 4.76 12.74
C LEU A 36 -10.50 4.91 11.22
N LEU A 37 -11.04 6.02 10.71
CA LEU A 37 -11.09 6.31 9.28
C LEU A 37 -9.69 6.41 8.68
N GLU A 38 -8.76 7.09 9.35
CA GLU A 38 -7.35 7.17 8.94
C GLU A 38 -6.66 5.79 8.88
N ALA A 39 -7.10 4.86 9.73
CA ALA A 39 -6.57 3.49 9.77
C ALA A 39 -7.39 2.48 8.93
N SER A 40 -8.38 2.95 8.16
CA SER A 40 -9.27 2.14 7.32
C SER A 40 -8.94 2.32 5.83
N VAL A 41 -9.48 1.44 4.99
CA VAL A 41 -9.42 1.52 3.52
C VAL A 41 -10.84 1.67 2.98
N PRO A 42 -11.41 2.89 2.93
CA PRO A 42 -12.75 3.12 2.39
C PRO A 42 -12.92 2.63 0.96
N ASP A 43 -11.83 2.66 0.16
CA ASP A 43 -11.79 2.18 -1.22
C ASP A 43 -12.09 0.67 -1.37
N ALA A 44 -12.07 -0.10 -0.27
CA ALA A 44 -12.45 -1.51 -0.23
C ALA A 44 -13.96 -1.76 -0.04
N ALA A 45 -14.76 -0.73 0.26
CA ALA A 45 -16.20 -0.86 0.50
C ALA A 45 -17.00 -1.05 -0.80
N VAL A 46 -18.25 -1.55 -0.72
CA VAL A 46 -19.01 -1.96 -1.92
C VAL A 46 -19.29 -0.81 -2.90
N ASP A 47 -19.50 0.40 -2.38
CA ASP A 47 -19.97 1.60 -3.08
C ASP A 47 -18.90 2.71 -3.16
N ALA A 48 -17.63 2.35 -2.94
CA ALA A 48 -16.52 3.28 -3.06
C ALA A 48 -16.31 3.76 -4.51
N GLU A 49 -15.90 5.02 -4.69
CA GLU A 49 -15.59 5.59 -6.01
C GLU A 49 -14.49 4.81 -6.73
N ALA A 50 -13.45 4.37 -6.00
CA ALA A 50 -12.40 3.50 -6.54
C ALA A 50 -12.92 2.18 -7.13
N ARG A 51 -14.17 1.82 -6.83
CA ARG A 51 -14.85 0.61 -7.27
C ARG A 51 -16.03 0.88 -8.22
N GLN A 52 -16.16 2.10 -8.77
CA GLN A 52 -17.18 2.45 -9.77
C GLN A 52 -17.21 1.46 -10.95
N TYR A 53 -16.05 0.94 -11.36
CA TYR A 53 -15.91 -0.03 -12.45
C TYR A 53 -15.57 -1.44 -11.97
N ALA A 54 -15.89 -1.76 -10.71
CA ALA A 54 -15.73 -3.12 -10.18
C ALA A 54 -16.51 -4.13 -11.03
N PRO A 55 -16.02 -5.36 -11.16
CA PRO A 55 -16.73 -6.39 -11.90
C PRO A 55 -18.07 -6.67 -11.22
N SER A 56 -19.17 -6.58 -11.98
CA SER A 56 -20.51 -7.00 -11.58
C SER A 56 -21.06 -8.02 -12.57
N CYS A 57 -21.96 -8.90 -12.11
CA CYS A 57 -22.59 -9.88 -12.99
C CYS A 57 -23.44 -9.16 -14.04
N PHE A 58 -23.31 -9.60 -15.29
CA PHE A 58 -24.20 -9.13 -16.34
C PHE A 58 -25.62 -9.66 -16.08
N PRO A 59 -26.70 -8.87 -16.29
CA PRO A 59 -28.06 -9.31 -16.00
C PRO A 59 -28.38 -10.68 -16.62
N GLY A 60 -28.91 -11.61 -15.82
CA GLY A 60 -29.21 -12.97 -16.26
C GLY A 60 -28.02 -13.95 -16.26
N THR A 61 -26.85 -13.54 -15.77
CA THR A 61 -25.69 -14.43 -15.54
C THR A 61 -25.50 -14.67 -14.05
N ARG A 62 -25.09 -15.89 -13.67
CA ARG A 62 -24.86 -16.32 -12.28
C ARG A 62 -26.02 -16.08 -11.30
N GLU A 63 -27.24 -15.88 -11.81
CA GLU A 63 -28.43 -15.54 -10.99
C GLU A 63 -28.67 -16.57 -9.88
N GLN A 64 -28.52 -17.86 -10.17
CA GLN A 64 -28.67 -18.91 -9.17
C GLN A 64 -27.73 -18.72 -7.97
N TYR A 65 -26.46 -18.39 -8.22
CA TYR A 65 -25.48 -18.17 -7.15
C TYR A 65 -25.79 -16.91 -6.34
N ILE A 66 -26.19 -15.83 -7.01
CA ILE A 66 -26.59 -14.57 -6.37
C ILE A 66 -27.83 -14.80 -5.48
N GLU A 67 -28.82 -15.52 -5.99
CA GLU A 67 -30.02 -15.88 -5.23
C GLU A 67 -29.71 -16.77 -4.05
N ASP A 68 -28.85 -17.78 -4.21
CA ASP A 68 -28.48 -18.70 -3.14
C ASP A 68 -27.76 -17.99 -1.99
N ILE A 69 -26.84 -17.08 -2.29
CA ILE A 69 -26.16 -16.25 -1.28
C ILE A 69 -27.15 -15.29 -0.62
N THR A 70 -27.98 -14.60 -1.40
CA THR A 70 -28.97 -13.65 -0.87
C THR A 70 -29.99 -14.35 0.04
N ARG A 71 -30.43 -15.56 -0.35
CA ARG A 71 -31.30 -16.40 0.47
C ARG A 71 -30.59 -16.82 1.74
N TRP A 72 -29.37 -17.36 1.65
CA TRP A 72 -28.57 -17.74 2.80
C TRP A 72 -28.36 -16.59 3.80
N ALA A 73 -28.11 -15.38 3.30
CA ALA A 73 -27.93 -14.18 4.10
C ALA A 73 -29.19 -13.81 4.92
N THR A 74 -30.38 -14.13 4.40
CA THR A 74 -31.68 -13.73 4.96
C THR A 74 -32.38 -14.85 5.75
N ILE A 75 -31.75 -16.01 5.94
CA ILE A 75 -32.31 -17.13 6.71
C ILE A 75 -32.55 -16.75 8.18
N ALA A 76 -33.80 -16.93 8.63
CA ALA A 76 -34.29 -16.66 9.99
C ALA A 76 -33.56 -17.48 11.07
N SER A 77 -33.65 -17.02 12.33
CA SER A 77 -32.84 -17.55 13.43
C SER A 77 -33.09 -18.97 13.87
N SER A 78 -34.28 -19.49 13.59
CA SER A 78 -34.72 -20.84 13.96
C SER A 78 -34.28 -21.94 13.01
N ASP A 79 -33.66 -21.61 11.86
CA ASP A 79 -33.19 -22.61 10.90
C ASP A 79 -31.70 -22.93 11.18
N GLU A 80 -31.47 -23.69 12.25
CA GLU A 80 -30.14 -24.10 12.76
C GLU A 80 -29.28 -24.88 11.74
N GLN A 81 -29.84 -25.23 10.58
CA GLN A 81 -29.21 -26.10 9.58
C GLN A 81 -28.35 -25.35 8.56
N SER A 82 -28.31 -24.01 8.57
CA SER A 82 -27.52 -23.22 7.62
C SER A 82 -26.30 -22.55 8.27
N PRO A 83 -25.08 -23.08 8.05
CA PRO A 83 -23.87 -22.56 8.66
C PRO A 83 -23.65 -21.06 8.38
N PRO A 84 -23.15 -20.28 9.37
CA PRO A 84 -23.02 -18.83 9.27
C PRO A 84 -21.82 -18.34 8.45
N ILE A 85 -20.94 -19.24 7.99
CA ILE A 85 -19.93 -18.94 6.98
C ILE A 85 -20.36 -19.56 5.65
N TYR A 86 -20.36 -18.76 4.59
CA TYR A 86 -20.54 -19.19 3.21
C TYR A 86 -19.24 -18.96 2.47
N TRP A 87 -18.59 -20.02 2.01
CA TRP A 87 -17.33 -19.91 1.28
C TRP A 87 -17.51 -20.32 -0.18
N MET A 88 -17.47 -19.35 -1.08
CA MET A 88 -17.45 -19.58 -2.52
C MET A 88 -16.02 -19.71 -3.03
N LYS A 89 -15.64 -20.94 -3.42
CA LYS A 89 -14.32 -21.25 -3.95
C LYS A 89 -14.33 -21.52 -5.44
N GLY A 90 -13.30 -21.08 -6.14
CA GLY A 90 -13.15 -21.35 -7.57
C GLY A 90 -11.88 -20.73 -8.15
N PRO A 91 -11.43 -21.18 -9.31
CA PRO A 91 -10.22 -20.66 -9.94
C PRO A 91 -10.35 -19.18 -10.34
N ALA A 92 -9.23 -18.56 -10.74
CA ALA A 92 -9.24 -17.19 -11.25
C ALA A 92 -10.20 -17.06 -12.45
N GLY A 93 -10.92 -15.95 -12.58
CA GLY A 93 -11.64 -15.62 -13.82
C GLY A 93 -13.00 -16.27 -14.05
N VAL A 94 -13.52 -17.07 -13.11
CA VAL A 94 -14.87 -17.68 -13.22
C VAL A 94 -16.02 -16.73 -12.85
N GLY A 95 -15.71 -15.56 -12.30
CA GLY A 95 -16.69 -14.53 -11.93
C GLY A 95 -16.99 -14.40 -10.43
N LYS A 96 -16.15 -14.91 -9.53
CA LYS A 96 -16.37 -14.81 -8.06
C LYS A 96 -16.58 -13.37 -7.59
N SER A 97 -15.66 -12.46 -7.92
CA SER A 97 -15.77 -11.04 -7.55
C SER A 97 -17.01 -10.37 -8.14
N ALA A 98 -17.45 -10.77 -9.33
CA ALA A 98 -18.69 -10.29 -9.92
C ALA A 98 -19.93 -10.77 -9.15
N VAL A 99 -19.94 -12.02 -8.68
CA VAL A 99 -20.99 -12.55 -7.81
C VAL A 99 -20.96 -11.85 -6.45
N ALA A 100 -19.78 -11.64 -5.87
CA ALA A 100 -19.60 -10.94 -4.60
C ALA A 100 -20.12 -9.50 -4.67
N GLN A 101 -19.71 -8.73 -5.70
CA GLN A 101 -20.14 -7.35 -5.91
C GLN A 101 -21.67 -7.27 -6.10
N THR A 102 -22.25 -8.04 -7.00
CA THR A 102 -23.70 -8.01 -7.25
C THR A 102 -24.51 -8.48 -6.04
N SER A 103 -24.02 -9.46 -5.29
CA SER A 103 -24.65 -9.90 -4.04
C SER A 103 -24.57 -8.81 -2.97
N ALA A 104 -23.43 -8.14 -2.83
CA ALA A 104 -23.24 -7.04 -1.89
C ALA A 104 -24.17 -5.87 -2.21
N GLU A 105 -24.27 -5.45 -3.46
CA GLU A 105 -25.21 -4.41 -3.91
C GLU A 105 -26.67 -4.78 -3.62
N ARG A 106 -27.05 -6.05 -3.84
CA ARG A 106 -28.41 -6.53 -3.55
C ARG A 106 -28.69 -6.53 -2.05
N LEU A 107 -27.76 -7.00 -1.23
CA LEU A 107 -27.89 -6.99 0.24
C LEU A 107 -27.87 -5.57 0.81
N LEU A 108 -27.11 -4.65 0.23
CA LEU A 108 -27.12 -3.24 0.59
C LEU A 108 -28.51 -2.63 0.35
N LYS A 109 -29.10 -2.85 -0.83
CA LYS A 109 -30.46 -2.40 -1.17
C LYS A 109 -31.53 -3.00 -0.24
N GLN A 110 -31.31 -4.21 0.26
CA GLN A 110 -32.20 -4.88 1.22
C GLN A 110 -31.95 -4.46 2.68
N GLY A 111 -30.95 -3.62 2.94
CA GLY A 111 -30.54 -3.25 4.29
C GLY A 111 -29.99 -4.43 5.10
N GLN A 112 -29.45 -5.47 4.45
CA GLN A 112 -28.90 -6.68 5.07
C GLN A 112 -27.37 -6.71 5.08
N LEU A 113 -26.70 -5.85 4.31
CA LEU A 113 -25.25 -5.72 4.35
C LEU A 113 -24.81 -4.99 5.63
N GLY A 114 -23.86 -5.56 6.37
CA GLY A 114 -23.19 -4.94 7.53
C GLY A 114 -21.84 -4.32 7.16
N GLY A 115 -21.22 -4.84 6.11
CA GLY A 115 -20.00 -4.30 5.53
C GLY A 115 -19.50 -5.20 4.41
N ALA A 116 -18.56 -4.69 3.62
CA ALA A 116 -17.83 -5.49 2.65
C ALA A 116 -16.37 -5.07 2.60
N TYR A 117 -15.49 -6.02 2.33
CA TYR A 117 -14.10 -5.76 2.03
C TYR A 117 -13.70 -6.56 0.80
N PHE A 118 -13.22 -5.87 -0.22
CA PHE A 118 -12.78 -6.48 -1.47
C PHE A 118 -11.26 -6.33 -1.61
N PHE A 119 -10.55 -7.39 -1.23
CA PHE A 119 -9.11 -7.49 -1.43
C PHE A 119 -8.76 -7.39 -2.92
N SER A 120 -7.59 -6.84 -3.20
CA SER A 120 -7.13 -6.59 -4.57
C SER A 120 -5.62 -6.47 -4.61
N ILE A 121 -4.98 -7.13 -5.58
CA ILE A 121 -3.55 -6.92 -5.90
C ILE A 121 -3.22 -5.49 -6.36
N ASN A 122 -4.25 -4.72 -6.69
CA ASN A 122 -4.15 -3.28 -6.88
C ASN A 122 -4.54 -2.61 -5.56
N GLY A 123 -3.67 -2.68 -4.54
CA GLY A 123 -3.67 -1.76 -3.39
C GLY A 123 -4.52 -2.05 -2.19
N ARG A 124 -5.22 -3.17 -2.18
CA ARG A 124 -6.07 -3.57 -1.06
C ARG A 124 -5.71 -4.97 -0.59
N GLU A 125 -4.44 -5.34 -0.69
CA GLU A 125 -3.90 -6.63 -0.28
C GLU A 125 -3.46 -6.66 1.20
N ASP A 126 -3.37 -5.50 1.86
CA ASP A 126 -2.97 -5.42 3.26
C ASP A 126 -4.13 -5.80 4.21
N HIS A 127 -3.85 -6.74 5.09
CA HIS A 127 -4.79 -7.24 6.09
C HIS A 127 -4.88 -6.34 7.33
N THR A 128 -3.87 -5.51 7.60
CA THR A 128 -3.81 -4.74 8.86
C THR A 128 -4.96 -3.74 9.02
N CYS A 129 -5.55 -3.31 7.89
CA CYS A 129 -6.70 -2.42 7.84
C CYS A 129 -8.05 -3.16 7.69
N PHE A 130 -8.08 -4.49 7.66
CA PHE A 130 -9.30 -5.25 7.38
C PHE A 130 -10.37 -5.01 8.46
N PHE A 131 -10.04 -5.25 9.74
CA PHE A 131 -11.02 -5.10 10.82
C PHE A 131 -11.33 -3.65 11.18
N THR A 132 -10.38 -2.72 11.00
CA THR A 132 -10.66 -1.28 11.15
C THR A 132 -11.68 -0.81 10.12
N THR A 133 -11.55 -1.25 8.86
CA THR A 133 -12.47 -0.91 7.77
C THR A 133 -13.87 -1.49 7.99
N ILE A 134 -13.97 -2.74 8.45
CA ILE A 134 -15.27 -3.34 8.81
C ILE A 134 -15.90 -2.62 10.01
N ALA A 135 -15.11 -2.30 11.04
CA ALA A 135 -15.59 -1.56 12.21
C ALA A 135 -16.11 -0.17 11.82
N TYR A 136 -15.42 0.53 10.92
CA TYR A 136 -15.87 1.83 10.41
C TYR A 136 -17.21 1.71 9.68
N GLN A 137 -17.35 0.74 8.77
CA GLN A 137 -18.62 0.48 8.07
C GLN A 137 -19.77 0.14 9.04
N LEU A 138 -19.51 -0.63 10.09
CA LEU A 138 -20.52 -0.91 11.13
C LEU A 138 -20.91 0.35 11.91
N ALA A 139 -19.96 1.26 12.15
CA ALA A 139 -20.18 2.51 12.87
C ALA A 139 -21.03 3.53 12.07
N THR A 140 -21.02 3.47 10.74
CA THR A 140 -21.93 4.27 9.92
C THR A 140 -23.38 3.75 9.98
N LEU A 141 -23.55 2.45 10.27
CA LEU A 141 -24.85 1.77 10.31
C LEU A 141 -25.50 1.75 11.71
N LEU A 142 -24.70 1.74 12.78
CA LEU A 142 -25.15 1.43 14.15
C LEU A 142 -24.72 2.52 15.14
N VAL A 143 -25.66 3.33 15.62
CA VAL A 143 -25.37 4.50 16.46
C VAL A 143 -24.76 4.11 17.80
N ASN A 144 -25.35 3.17 18.54
CA ASN A 144 -24.82 2.78 19.86
C ASN A 144 -23.47 2.06 19.77
N TYR A 145 -23.29 1.22 18.73
CA TYR A 145 -21.99 0.63 18.43
C TYR A 145 -20.95 1.71 18.12
N ARG A 146 -21.28 2.73 17.32
CA ARG A 146 -20.40 3.87 17.04
C ARG A 146 -19.97 4.60 18.31
N ILE A 147 -20.90 4.83 19.24
CA ILE A 147 -20.59 5.50 20.52
C ILE A 147 -19.61 4.65 21.34
N ALA A 148 -19.90 3.36 21.49
CA ALA A 148 -19.02 2.43 22.24
C ALA A 148 -17.63 2.32 21.59
N LEU A 149 -17.57 2.22 20.26
CA LEU A 149 -16.34 2.14 19.50
C LEU A 149 -15.51 3.43 19.62
N ASN A 150 -16.16 4.59 19.49
CA ASN A 150 -15.49 5.89 19.65
C ASN A 150 -14.82 6.01 21.02
N ASN A 151 -15.52 5.60 22.08
CA ASN A 151 -14.96 5.62 23.43
C ASN A 151 -13.79 4.64 23.59
N ALA A 152 -13.88 3.44 23.01
CA ALA A 152 -12.79 2.47 23.04
C ALA A 152 -11.51 3.02 22.40
N ILE A 153 -11.62 3.69 21.24
CA ILE A 153 -10.47 4.26 20.52
C ILE A 153 -9.93 5.51 21.21
N ILE A 154 -10.78 6.36 21.79
CA ILE A 154 -10.31 7.52 22.57
C ILE A 154 -9.49 7.06 23.77
N ASN A 155 -9.93 5.99 24.45
CA ASN A 155 -9.23 5.42 25.60
C ASN A 155 -7.90 4.76 25.20
N ASP A 156 -7.85 4.09 24.06
CA ASP A 156 -6.63 3.48 23.53
C ASP A 156 -6.53 3.69 22.01
N LYS A 157 -5.84 4.76 21.62
CA LYS A 157 -5.62 5.10 20.20
C LYS A 157 -4.77 4.06 19.46
N THR A 158 -4.05 3.20 20.18
CA THR A 158 -3.20 2.18 19.57
C THR A 158 -3.98 0.97 19.07
N LEU A 159 -5.26 0.84 19.42
CA LEU A 159 -6.12 -0.28 19.01
C LEU A 159 -6.08 -0.52 17.49
N VAL A 160 -6.07 0.53 16.69
CA VAL A 160 -6.03 0.45 15.22
C VAL A 160 -4.71 -0.10 14.67
N LYS A 161 -3.68 -0.25 15.49
CA LYS A 161 -2.36 -0.81 15.13
C LYS A 161 -2.06 -2.14 15.83
N LYS A 162 -3.01 -2.69 16.58
CA LYS A 162 -2.83 -3.99 17.28
C LYS A 162 -2.97 -5.16 16.30
N THR A 163 -2.72 -6.37 16.81
CA THR A 163 -2.90 -7.62 16.06
C THR A 163 -4.35 -7.78 15.61
N MET A 164 -4.58 -8.57 14.54
CA MET A 164 -5.91 -8.79 13.98
C MET A 164 -6.91 -9.33 15.02
N SER A 165 -6.52 -10.31 15.83
CA SER A 165 -7.36 -10.79 16.94
C SER A 165 -7.72 -9.69 17.94
N SER A 166 -6.75 -8.85 18.35
CA SER A 166 -7.03 -7.73 19.26
C SER A 166 -7.92 -6.66 18.63
N GLN A 167 -7.71 -6.36 17.34
CA GLN A 167 -8.58 -5.44 16.60
C GLN A 167 -10.00 -5.99 16.51
N PHE A 168 -10.19 -7.25 16.15
CA PHE A 168 -11.51 -7.87 16.09
C PHE A 168 -12.24 -7.77 17.43
N ASP A 169 -11.58 -8.15 18.52
CA ASP A 169 -12.20 -8.14 19.85
C ASP A 169 -12.53 -6.72 20.32
N ALA A 170 -11.58 -5.79 20.21
CA ALA A 170 -11.73 -4.44 20.75
C ALA A 170 -12.55 -3.50 19.86
N LEU A 171 -12.52 -3.68 18.53
CA LEU A 171 -13.21 -2.81 17.58
C LEU A 171 -14.55 -3.38 17.13
N ILE A 172 -14.74 -4.71 17.10
CA ILE A 172 -15.98 -5.33 16.61
C ILE A 172 -16.75 -5.97 17.78
N ALA A 173 -16.20 -6.99 18.43
CA ALA A 173 -16.96 -7.81 19.36
C ALA A 173 -17.35 -7.08 20.65
N ALA A 174 -16.42 -6.39 21.31
CA ALA A 174 -16.68 -5.70 22.57
C ALA A 174 -17.66 -4.51 22.41
N PRO A 175 -17.51 -3.61 21.42
CA PRO A 175 -18.49 -2.54 21.22
C PRO A 175 -19.88 -3.06 20.84
N LEU A 176 -19.97 -4.16 20.09
CA LEU A 176 -21.25 -4.82 19.82
C LEU A 176 -21.89 -5.33 21.10
N ARG A 177 -21.12 -5.99 21.98
CA ARG A 177 -21.61 -6.49 23.28
C ARG A 177 -22.27 -5.38 24.12
N LEU A 178 -21.56 -4.26 24.28
CA LEU A 178 -22.05 -3.09 25.01
C LEU A 178 -23.33 -2.51 24.36
N SER A 179 -23.41 -2.53 23.03
CA SER A 179 -24.62 -2.09 22.33
C SER A 179 -25.82 -3.03 22.54
N GLN A 180 -25.61 -4.34 22.77
CA GLN A 180 -26.71 -5.28 23.02
C GLN A 180 -27.43 -5.01 24.34
N GLU A 181 -26.66 -4.64 25.36
CA GLU A 181 -27.17 -4.32 26.70
C GLU A 181 -28.06 -3.06 26.70
N SER A 182 -27.92 -2.20 25.69
CA SER A 182 -28.71 -0.96 25.52
C SER A 182 -30.05 -1.13 24.79
N GLY A 183 -30.42 -2.34 24.32
CA GLY A 183 -31.76 -2.65 23.81
C GLY A 183 -32.03 -2.39 22.32
N GLU A 184 -31.06 -1.91 21.52
CA GLU A 184 -31.27 -1.60 20.08
C GLU A 184 -31.19 -2.80 19.12
N ILE A 185 -30.90 -4.01 19.60
CA ILE A 185 -30.55 -5.16 18.74
C ILE A 185 -31.74 -5.87 18.09
N GLN A 186 -32.96 -5.42 18.35
CA GLN A 186 -34.10 -5.85 17.50
C GLN A 186 -33.90 -5.45 16.02
N LYS A 187 -33.01 -4.50 15.70
CA LYS A 187 -32.61 -4.12 14.32
C LYS A 187 -31.36 -4.81 13.78
N LEU A 188 -30.54 -5.47 14.60
CA LEU A 188 -29.36 -6.24 14.18
C LEU A 188 -29.74 -7.67 13.79
N GLN A 189 -30.85 -7.83 13.05
CA GLN A 189 -31.12 -9.11 12.37
C GLN A 189 -29.95 -9.37 11.41
N ARG A 190 -29.12 -10.35 11.80
CA ARG A 190 -27.98 -10.99 11.09
C ARG A 190 -27.52 -10.26 9.84
N LYS A 191 -26.82 -9.14 10.03
CA LYS A 191 -26.13 -8.46 8.94
C LYS A 191 -25.09 -9.41 8.33
N THR A 192 -24.94 -9.34 7.01
CA THR A 192 -23.93 -10.10 6.28
C THR A 192 -22.71 -9.24 6.04
N ILE A 193 -21.53 -9.82 6.27
CA ILE A 193 -20.24 -9.24 5.90
C ILE A 193 -19.68 -10.03 4.73
N ILE A 194 -19.32 -9.33 3.65
CA ILE A 194 -18.72 -9.94 2.45
C ILE A 194 -17.22 -9.69 2.43
N ILE A 195 -16.46 -10.75 2.19
CA ILE A 195 -15.02 -10.71 1.97
C ILE A 195 -14.74 -11.29 0.59
N ASP A 196 -14.36 -10.47 -0.37
CA ASP A 196 -13.94 -10.92 -1.70
C ASP A 196 -12.43 -10.91 -1.83
N GLY A 197 -11.91 -11.86 -2.61
CA GLY A 197 -10.50 -11.92 -2.96
C GLY A 197 -9.58 -12.26 -1.78
N LEU A 198 -10.01 -13.07 -0.80
CA LEU A 198 -9.14 -13.41 0.35
C LEU A 198 -7.76 -13.94 -0.09
N ASP A 199 -7.68 -14.66 -1.21
CA ASP A 199 -6.40 -15.12 -1.81
C ASP A 199 -5.52 -13.99 -2.38
N GLU A 200 -6.04 -12.77 -2.49
CA GLU A 200 -5.32 -11.55 -2.87
C GLU A 200 -4.79 -10.79 -1.66
N CYS A 201 -5.08 -11.21 -0.43
CA CYS A 201 -4.39 -10.72 0.76
C CYS A 201 -2.90 -11.13 0.71
N LYS A 202 -1.99 -10.21 1.00
CA LYS A 202 -0.54 -10.39 0.87
C LYS A 202 0.03 -11.53 1.74
N SER A 203 -0.51 -11.70 2.95
CA SER A 203 0.00 -12.67 3.93
C SER A 203 -0.85 -13.93 3.97
N LYS A 204 -0.26 -15.08 3.66
CA LYS A 204 -0.92 -16.39 3.75
C LYS A 204 -1.36 -16.72 5.18
N ASP A 205 -0.54 -16.37 6.16
CA ASP A 205 -0.88 -16.58 7.57
C ASP A 205 -2.07 -15.70 7.98
N ALA A 206 -2.12 -14.45 7.50
CA ALA A 206 -3.24 -13.56 7.75
C ALA A 206 -4.54 -14.08 7.11
N GLN A 207 -4.47 -14.69 5.92
CA GLN A 207 -5.63 -15.33 5.30
C GLN A 207 -6.23 -16.43 6.18
N CYS A 208 -5.38 -17.27 6.79
CA CYS A 208 -5.81 -18.31 7.73
C CYS A 208 -6.37 -17.68 9.02
N GLU A 209 -5.65 -16.72 9.61
CA GLU A 209 -6.03 -16.07 10.86
C GLU A 209 -7.39 -15.35 10.75
N ILE A 210 -7.68 -14.69 9.62
CA ILE A 210 -9.00 -14.08 9.36
C ILE A 210 -10.12 -15.13 9.43
N ILE A 211 -9.94 -16.30 8.80
CA ILE A 211 -10.94 -17.39 8.82
C ILE A 211 -11.13 -17.92 10.24
N GLU A 212 -10.04 -18.12 10.97
CA GLU A 212 -10.03 -18.66 12.32
C GLU A 212 -10.68 -17.70 13.33
N ILE A 213 -10.39 -16.39 13.25
CA ILE A 213 -11.03 -15.36 14.08
C ILE A 213 -12.54 -15.34 13.83
N ILE A 214 -12.96 -15.38 12.56
CA ILE A 214 -14.38 -15.41 12.18
C ILE A 214 -15.06 -16.66 12.77
N ALA A 215 -14.49 -17.84 12.57
CA ALA A 215 -15.04 -19.10 13.08
C ALA A 215 -15.10 -19.12 14.62
N ALA A 216 -14.06 -18.63 15.30
CA ALA A 216 -14.05 -18.50 16.75
C ALA A 216 -15.14 -17.56 17.26
N SER A 217 -15.40 -16.46 16.55
CA SER A 217 -16.47 -15.52 16.91
C SER A 217 -17.86 -16.15 16.83
N ILE A 218 -18.08 -17.01 15.84
CA ILE A 218 -19.32 -17.76 15.65
C ILE A 218 -19.47 -18.81 16.75
N ARG A 219 -18.43 -19.63 16.97
CA ARG A 219 -18.41 -20.68 17.99
C ARG A 219 -18.73 -20.12 19.37
N ASN A 220 -18.15 -18.96 19.69
CA ASN A 220 -18.30 -18.33 21.00
C ASN A 220 -19.54 -17.42 21.08
N GLY A 221 -20.28 -17.24 19.97
CA GLY A 221 -21.45 -16.37 19.91
C GLY A 221 -21.14 -14.88 20.17
N THR A 222 -19.93 -14.42 19.90
CA THR A 222 -19.50 -13.04 20.21
C THR A 222 -20.03 -12.00 19.24
N THR A 223 -20.42 -12.41 18.03
CA THR A 223 -21.01 -11.53 17.01
C THR A 223 -22.22 -12.17 16.34
N PRO A 224 -23.22 -11.38 15.90
CA PRO A 224 -24.43 -11.90 15.26
C PRO A 224 -24.33 -12.00 13.73
N PHE A 225 -23.12 -11.92 13.15
CA PHE A 225 -22.93 -11.77 11.70
C PHE A 225 -22.94 -13.09 10.94
N ARG A 226 -23.33 -13.00 9.66
CA ARG A 226 -23.04 -14.02 8.65
C ARG A 226 -21.87 -13.56 7.79
N TRP A 227 -20.98 -14.47 7.41
CA TRP A 227 -19.76 -14.15 6.65
C TRP A 227 -19.74 -14.86 5.31
N ALA A 228 -19.75 -14.09 4.21
CA ALA A 228 -19.60 -14.63 2.87
C ALA A 228 -18.18 -14.35 2.37
N ILE A 229 -17.42 -15.42 2.13
CA ILE A 229 -16.01 -15.36 1.75
C ILE A 229 -15.86 -15.89 0.32
N PHE A 230 -15.15 -15.16 -0.52
CA PHE A 230 -14.85 -15.55 -1.89
C PHE A 230 -13.35 -15.62 -2.08
N SER A 231 -12.85 -16.77 -2.54
CA SER A 231 -11.41 -16.94 -2.76
C SER A 231 -11.09 -18.06 -3.75
N ARG A 232 -9.83 -18.13 -4.17
CA ARG A 232 -9.27 -19.34 -4.77
C ARG A 232 -9.13 -20.44 -3.73
N PRO A 233 -9.25 -21.72 -4.13
CA PRO A 233 -8.97 -22.86 -3.26
C PRO A 233 -7.45 -23.06 -3.13
N GLU A 234 -6.72 -22.07 -2.59
CA GLU A 234 -5.30 -22.24 -2.31
C GLU A 234 -5.10 -23.25 -1.17
N PRO A 235 -4.04 -24.08 -1.18
CA PRO A 235 -3.94 -25.24 -0.27
C PRO A 235 -4.09 -24.91 1.21
N HIS A 236 -3.53 -23.79 1.68
CA HIS A 236 -3.65 -23.36 3.07
C HIS A 236 -5.07 -22.87 3.40
N ILE A 237 -5.73 -22.14 2.50
CA ILE A 237 -7.13 -21.74 2.66
C ILE A 237 -8.05 -22.98 2.73
N GLU A 238 -7.85 -23.95 1.83
CA GLU A 238 -8.60 -25.22 1.86
C GLU A 238 -8.40 -25.98 3.16
N ALA A 239 -7.15 -26.08 3.63
CA ALA A 239 -6.83 -26.73 4.89
C ALA A 239 -7.51 -26.04 6.08
N THR A 240 -7.49 -24.70 6.15
CA THR A 240 -8.12 -23.95 7.23
C THR A 240 -9.63 -24.14 7.27
N PHE A 241 -10.32 -24.08 6.12
CA PHE A 241 -11.76 -24.35 6.07
C PHE A 241 -12.13 -25.81 6.36
N ALA A 242 -11.24 -26.76 6.08
CA ALA A 242 -11.41 -28.17 6.40
C ALA A 242 -11.06 -28.53 7.86
N SER A 243 -10.47 -27.60 8.62
CA SER A 243 -10.11 -27.83 10.01
C SER A 243 -11.34 -28.07 10.89
N ALA A 244 -11.16 -28.83 11.98
CA ALA A 244 -12.24 -29.16 12.91
C ALA A 244 -12.86 -27.91 13.58
N ASP A 245 -12.09 -26.83 13.71
CA ASP A 245 -12.53 -25.57 14.32
C ASP A 245 -13.41 -24.72 13.38
N VAL A 246 -13.30 -24.92 12.05
CA VAL A 246 -13.98 -24.08 11.04
C VAL A 246 -15.07 -24.84 10.29
N ALA A 247 -14.81 -26.10 9.92
CA ALA A 247 -15.69 -26.90 9.06
C ALA A 247 -17.15 -26.98 9.54
N PRO A 248 -17.46 -27.09 10.86
CA PRO A 248 -18.85 -27.12 11.34
C PRO A 248 -19.65 -25.84 11.04
N TYR A 249 -18.97 -24.71 10.84
CA TYR A 249 -19.59 -23.39 10.64
C TYR A 249 -19.58 -22.94 9.18
N CYS A 250 -19.00 -23.73 8.27
CA CYS A 250 -18.79 -23.35 6.88
C CYS A 250 -19.61 -24.19 5.88
N ARG A 251 -20.40 -23.50 5.05
CA ARG A 251 -20.95 -24.05 3.81
C ARG A 251 -20.00 -23.71 2.66
N SER A 252 -19.32 -24.71 2.12
CA SER A 252 -18.49 -24.55 0.92
C SER A 252 -19.33 -24.69 -0.35
N VAL A 253 -19.15 -23.76 -1.29
CA VAL A 253 -19.78 -23.77 -2.61
C VAL A 253 -18.70 -23.58 -3.67
N VAL A 254 -18.68 -24.46 -4.67
CA VAL A 254 -17.73 -24.37 -5.77
C VAL A 254 -18.34 -23.60 -6.93
N LEU A 255 -17.63 -22.62 -7.44
CA LEU A 255 -17.88 -21.97 -8.73
C LEU A 255 -16.88 -22.54 -9.75
N PRO A 256 -17.24 -23.63 -10.48
CA PRO A 256 -16.30 -24.34 -11.32
C PRO A 256 -16.08 -23.63 -12.67
N ILE A 257 -14.97 -23.98 -13.33
CA ILE A 257 -14.87 -23.80 -14.79
C ILE A 257 -15.73 -24.89 -15.41
N SER A 258 -16.84 -24.51 -16.05
CA SER A 258 -17.81 -25.45 -16.58
C SER A 258 -18.49 -24.88 -17.81
N ARG A 259 -18.64 -25.71 -18.84
CA ARG A 259 -19.43 -25.40 -20.03
C ARG A 259 -20.93 -25.24 -19.77
N GLN A 260 -21.40 -25.57 -18.56
CA GLN A 260 -22.75 -25.17 -18.13
C GLN A 260 -22.93 -23.64 -18.15
N ALA A 261 -21.85 -22.87 -18.05
CA ALA A 261 -21.87 -21.43 -18.17
C ALA A 261 -21.88 -20.93 -19.63
N ASP A 262 -21.79 -21.79 -20.64
CA ASP A 262 -21.68 -21.37 -22.06
C ASP A 262 -22.89 -20.52 -22.50
N GLY A 263 -24.10 -20.84 -22.02
CA GLY A 263 -25.30 -20.04 -22.28
C GLY A 263 -25.25 -18.64 -21.64
N GLU A 264 -24.70 -18.54 -20.42
CA GLU A 264 -24.50 -17.25 -19.75
C GLU A 264 -23.37 -16.43 -20.41
N ILE A 265 -22.32 -17.11 -20.87
CA ILE A 265 -21.21 -16.49 -21.63
C ILE A 265 -21.72 -15.95 -22.96
N LYS A 266 -22.61 -16.68 -23.65
CA LYS A 266 -23.30 -16.18 -24.85
C LYS A 266 -24.02 -14.87 -24.56
N LEU A 267 -24.85 -14.85 -23.51
CA LEU A 267 -25.59 -13.66 -23.09
C LEU A 267 -24.65 -12.48 -22.77
N TYR A 268 -23.56 -12.76 -22.05
CA TYR A 268 -22.54 -11.78 -21.70
C TYR A 268 -21.84 -11.20 -22.94
N LEU A 269 -21.43 -12.04 -23.90
CA LEU A 269 -20.80 -11.61 -25.14
C LEU A 269 -21.74 -10.77 -26.00
N GLU A 270 -22.98 -11.23 -26.23
CA GLU A 270 -23.98 -10.48 -27.00
C GLU A 270 -24.27 -9.10 -26.39
N GLY A 271 -24.46 -9.05 -25.07
CA GLY A 271 -24.64 -7.80 -24.33
C GLY A 271 -23.42 -6.89 -24.41
N GLY A 272 -22.22 -7.47 -24.24
CA GLY A 272 -20.94 -6.78 -24.37
C GLY A 272 -20.76 -6.15 -25.75
N PHE A 273 -20.97 -6.91 -26.82
CA PHE A 273 -20.89 -6.38 -28.18
C PHE A 273 -21.91 -5.28 -28.43
N LYS A 274 -23.17 -5.44 -28.03
CA LYS A 274 -24.18 -4.37 -28.12
C LYS A 274 -23.73 -3.10 -27.40
N ASN A 275 -23.09 -3.22 -26.24
CA ASN A 275 -22.55 -2.08 -25.51
C ASN A 275 -21.38 -1.40 -26.23
N ILE A 276 -20.50 -2.17 -26.88
CA ILE A 276 -19.41 -1.63 -27.72
C ILE A 276 -19.98 -0.80 -28.87
N PHE A 277 -20.96 -1.32 -29.61
CA PHE A 277 -21.61 -0.56 -30.70
C PHE A 277 -22.21 0.76 -30.20
N ARG A 278 -22.91 0.71 -29.06
CA ARG A 278 -23.49 1.91 -28.43
C ARG A 278 -22.41 2.93 -28.03
N ARG A 279 -21.36 2.50 -27.31
CA ARG A 279 -20.28 3.38 -26.85
C ARG A 279 -19.51 4.02 -28.02
N ARG A 280 -19.28 3.26 -29.09
CA ARG A 280 -18.58 3.74 -30.30
C ARG A 280 -19.47 4.47 -31.30
N ASN A 281 -20.76 4.65 -30.98
CA ASN A 281 -21.76 5.26 -31.88
C ASN A 281 -21.79 4.60 -33.28
N LEU A 282 -21.64 3.27 -33.32
CA LEU A 282 -21.67 2.49 -34.55
C LEU A 282 -23.09 1.97 -34.80
N SER A 283 -23.51 1.99 -36.07
CA SER A 283 -24.82 1.46 -36.46
C SER A 283 -24.85 -0.07 -36.31
N PHE A 284 -25.83 -0.58 -35.57
CA PHE A 284 -26.07 -2.01 -35.42
C PHE A 284 -26.86 -2.52 -36.65
N LEU A 285 -26.16 -2.73 -37.76
CA LEU A 285 -26.80 -3.01 -39.06
C LEU A 285 -27.21 -4.50 -39.24
N SER A 286 -26.73 -5.41 -38.39
CA SER A 286 -27.11 -6.85 -38.41
C SER A 286 -26.70 -7.58 -37.12
N ALA A 287 -27.07 -8.86 -36.98
CA ALA A 287 -26.59 -9.73 -35.90
C ALA A 287 -25.08 -9.96 -36.02
N TRP A 288 -24.31 -9.07 -35.38
CA TRP A 288 -22.86 -9.16 -35.28
C TRP A 288 -22.44 -9.49 -33.84
N PRO A 289 -21.44 -10.36 -33.64
CA PRO A 289 -20.75 -11.14 -34.68
C PRO A 289 -21.66 -12.25 -35.24
N PRO A 290 -21.35 -12.82 -36.42
CA PRO A 290 -22.05 -13.99 -36.94
C PRO A 290 -22.12 -15.11 -35.89
N GLU A 291 -23.23 -15.83 -35.83
CA GLU A 291 -23.46 -16.89 -34.81
C GLU A 291 -22.31 -17.92 -34.78
N THR A 292 -21.74 -18.27 -35.93
CA THR A 292 -20.60 -19.19 -36.02
C THR A 292 -19.33 -18.65 -35.39
N GLU A 293 -19.11 -17.33 -35.43
CA GLU A 293 -17.97 -16.67 -34.79
C GLU A 293 -18.22 -16.48 -33.29
N LEU A 294 -19.45 -16.13 -32.91
CA LEU A 294 -19.87 -16.09 -31.50
C LEU A 294 -19.66 -17.46 -30.83
N GLN A 295 -20.07 -18.55 -31.50
CA GLN A 295 -19.89 -19.90 -30.99
C GLN A 295 -18.42 -20.26 -30.76
N LYS A 296 -17.51 -19.84 -31.66
CA LYS A 296 -16.06 -20.02 -31.45
C LYS A 296 -15.56 -19.32 -30.19
N LEU A 297 -16.03 -18.10 -29.91
CA LEU A 297 -15.66 -17.38 -28.69
C LEU A 297 -16.22 -18.05 -27.42
N ILE A 298 -17.45 -18.58 -27.49
CA ILE A 298 -18.05 -19.36 -26.40
C ILE A 298 -17.21 -20.61 -26.14
N ASP A 299 -16.89 -21.37 -27.19
CA ASP A 299 -16.08 -22.57 -27.10
C ASP A 299 -14.68 -22.31 -26.56
N ALA A 300 -14.07 -21.18 -26.96
CA ALA A 300 -12.79 -20.69 -26.49
C ALA A 300 -12.79 -20.36 -24.99
N SER A 301 -13.91 -19.81 -24.51
CA SER A 301 -14.07 -19.43 -23.12
C SER A 301 -14.07 -20.65 -22.20
N ALA A 302 -14.59 -21.80 -22.66
CA ALA A 302 -14.67 -23.04 -21.90
C ALA A 302 -15.26 -22.86 -20.48
N GLY A 303 -16.25 -21.96 -20.32
CA GLY A 303 -16.84 -21.63 -19.03
C GLY A 303 -16.12 -20.55 -18.20
N LEU A 304 -15.02 -19.96 -18.71
CA LEU A 304 -14.21 -18.96 -18.02
C LEU A 304 -14.54 -17.54 -18.47
N PHE A 305 -15.15 -16.72 -17.61
CA PHE A 305 -15.56 -15.34 -17.92
C PHE A 305 -14.38 -14.35 -18.15
N ALA A 306 -13.18 -14.64 -17.63
CA ALA A 306 -12.01 -13.80 -17.87
C ALA A 306 -11.63 -13.70 -19.35
N TYR A 307 -11.83 -14.76 -20.14
CA TYR A 307 -11.58 -14.75 -21.58
C TYR A 307 -12.51 -13.79 -22.34
N PRO A 308 -13.84 -13.95 -22.32
CA PRO A 308 -14.74 -13.06 -23.04
C PRO A 308 -14.64 -11.62 -22.51
N ALA A 309 -14.36 -11.41 -21.22
CA ALA A 309 -14.13 -10.06 -20.69
C ALA A 309 -12.88 -9.39 -21.30
N ALA A 310 -11.76 -10.13 -21.43
CA ALA A 310 -10.55 -9.61 -22.08
C ALA A 310 -10.77 -9.39 -23.59
N VAL A 311 -11.48 -10.30 -24.27
CA VAL A 311 -11.83 -10.16 -25.70
C VAL A 311 -12.70 -8.94 -25.95
N LEU A 312 -13.73 -8.72 -25.15
CA LEU A 312 -14.59 -7.54 -25.26
C LEU A 312 -13.78 -6.25 -25.08
N ARG A 313 -12.90 -6.18 -24.07
CA ARG A 313 -12.03 -5.01 -23.87
C ARG A 313 -11.07 -4.79 -25.04
N PHE A 314 -10.50 -5.87 -25.58
CA PHE A 314 -9.61 -5.82 -26.74
C PHE A 314 -10.31 -5.26 -27.98
N ILE A 315 -11.52 -5.74 -28.27
CA ILE A 315 -12.31 -5.27 -29.40
C ILE A 315 -12.77 -3.82 -29.18
N ASP A 316 -13.20 -3.47 -27.97
CA ASP A 316 -13.74 -2.15 -27.62
C ASP A 316 -12.73 -1.01 -27.65
N HIS A 317 -11.43 -1.29 -27.53
CA HIS A 317 -10.39 -0.27 -27.57
C HIS A 317 -9.43 -0.45 -28.76
N TYR A 318 -9.76 -1.37 -29.68
CA TYR A 318 -8.99 -1.51 -30.91
C TYR A 318 -9.12 -0.26 -31.80
N PRO A 319 -8.03 0.29 -32.37
CA PRO A 319 -8.08 1.57 -33.10
C PRO A 319 -8.98 1.61 -34.34
N SER A 320 -9.34 0.44 -34.89
CA SER A 320 -10.17 0.33 -36.08
C SER A 320 -11.66 0.58 -35.80
N PHE A 321 -12.32 1.32 -36.69
CA PHE A 321 -13.79 1.45 -36.72
C PHE A 321 -14.48 0.16 -37.20
N ARG A 322 -13.75 -0.73 -37.88
CA ARG A 322 -14.24 -2.02 -38.37
C ARG A 322 -13.93 -3.11 -37.34
N LEU A 323 -14.93 -3.49 -36.55
CA LEU A 323 -14.77 -4.47 -35.47
C LEU A 323 -14.47 -5.88 -36.00
N GLU A 324 -14.63 -6.13 -37.30
CA GLU A 324 -14.30 -7.41 -37.95
C GLU A 324 -12.81 -7.73 -37.86
N GLU A 325 -11.94 -6.72 -37.92
CA GLU A 325 -10.50 -6.91 -37.84
C GLU A 325 -10.04 -7.42 -36.46
N PRO A 326 -10.32 -6.74 -35.33
CA PRO A 326 -9.95 -7.26 -34.02
C PRO A 326 -10.62 -8.60 -33.70
N LEU A 327 -11.84 -8.83 -34.17
CA LEU A 327 -12.51 -10.12 -34.02
C LEU A 327 -11.76 -11.23 -34.77
N ARG A 328 -11.36 -11.01 -36.02
CA ARG A 328 -10.55 -11.97 -36.79
C ARG A 328 -9.22 -12.27 -36.11
N VAL A 329 -8.57 -11.26 -35.54
CA VAL A 329 -7.31 -11.43 -34.78
C VAL A 329 -7.52 -12.34 -33.57
N VAL A 330 -8.59 -12.12 -32.79
CA VAL A 330 -8.94 -12.97 -31.64
C VAL A 330 -9.22 -14.41 -32.09
N LEU A 331 -10.06 -14.57 -33.12
CA LEU A 331 -10.47 -15.88 -33.63
C LEU A 331 -9.32 -16.69 -34.24
N ALA A 332 -8.28 -16.03 -34.75
CA ALA A 332 -7.11 -16.69 -35.34
C ALA A 332 -6.24 -17.41 -34.30
N VAL A 333 -6.22 -16.93 -33.06
CA VAL A 333 -5.43 -17.53 -31.96
C VAL A 333 -6.25 -18.43 -31.04
N THR A 334 -7.58 -18.36 -31.14
CA THR A 334 -8.47 -19.31 -30.49
C THR A 334 -8.18 -20.71 -31.02
N PRO A 335 -7.72 -21.66 -30.17
CA PRO A 335 -7.42 -23.00 -30.62
C PRO A 335 -8.66 -23.62 -31.26
N GLN A 336 -8.58 -23.98 -32.55
CA GLN A 336 -9.51 -24.93 -33.14
C GLN A 336 -9.21 -26.26 -32.46
N GLN A 337 -10.20 -26.91 -31.84
CA GLN A 337 -9.98 -28.16 -31.12
C GLN A 337 -9.33 -29.22 -32.01
N SER A 338 -7.99 -29.32 -31.98
CA SER A 338 -7.27 -30.50 -32.42
C SER A 338 -7.01 -31.33 -31.17
N ALA A 339 -7.66 -32.50 -31.12
CA ALA A 339 -7.55 -33.49 -30.07
C ALA A 339 -6.10 -33.97 -29.88
N SER A 340 -5.29 -33.24 -29.12
CA SER A 340 -4.05 -33.77 -28.55
C SER A 340 -4.37 -34.34 -27.17
N LYS A 341 -3.86 -35.54 -26.88
CA LYS A 341 -4.21 -36.40 -25.73
C LYS A 341 -3.74 -35.89 -24.36
N ASN A 342 -3.27 -34.64 -24.26
CA ASN A 342 -2.97 -34.01 -22.98
C ASN A 342 -4.14 -33.09 -22.65
N THR A 343 -4.78 -33.26 -21.48
CA THR A 343 -5.78 -32.30 -20.98
C THR A 343 -5.12 -30.92 -20.92
N PRO A 344 -5.51 -29.98 -21.82
CA PRO A 344 -4.90 -28.66 -21.81
C PRO A 344 -5.23 -27.95 -20.50
N SER A 345 -4.31 -27.11 -20.03
CA SER A 345 -4.52 -26.25 -18.86
C SER A 345 -5.90 -25.57 -18.94
N PRO A 346 -6.65 -25.43 -17.84
CA PRO A 346 -7.94 -24.73 -17.83
C PRO A 346 -7.85 -23.27 -18.29
N PHE A 347 -6.64 -22.70 -18.32
CA PHE A 347 -6.35 -21.35 -18.80
C PHE A 347 -5.77 -21.30 -20.21
N ALA A 348 -5.59 -22.43 -20.91
CA ALA A 348 -4.82 -22.48 -22.16
C ALA A 348 -5.29 -21.48 -23.23
N THR A 349 -6.60 -21.33 -23.43
CA THR A 349 -7.14 -20.36 -24.41
C THR A 349 -6.98 -18.91 -23.94
N LEU A 350 -7.10 -18.65 -22.64
CA LEU A 350 -6.85 -17.34 -22.06
C LEU A 350 -5.37 -16.97 -22.16
N ASP A 351 -4.47 -17.92 -21.87
CA ASP A 351 -3.03 -17.75 -21.98
C ASP A 351 -2.62 -17.54 -23.44
N ALA A 352 -3.20 -18.27 -24.40
CA ALA A 352 -2.99 -18.02 -25.83
C ALA A 352 -3.41 -16.59 -26.23
N PHE A 353 -4.51 -16.07 -25.67
CA PHE A 353 -4.94 -14.70 -25.90
C PHE A 353 -4.01 -13.66 -25.25
N TYR A 354 -3.52 -13.90 -24.04
CA TYR A 354 -2.51 -13.06 -23.41
C TYR A 354 -1.18 -13.08 -24.15
N MET A 355 -0.75 -14.24 -24.65
CA MET A 355 0.39 -14.38 -25.54
C MET A 355 0.23 -13.54 -26.80
N LEU A 356 -0.94 -13.58 -27.45
CA LEU A 356 -1.24 -12.73 -28.60
C LEU A 356 -1.08 -11.24 -28.26
N ILE A 357 -1.63 -10.78 -27.13
CA ILE A 357 -1.51 -9.38 -26.70
C ILE A 357 -0.03 -9.01 -26.55
N MET A 358 0.78 -9.85 -25.89
CA MET A 358 2.20 -9.60 -25.70
C MET A 358 3.00 -9.65 -27.01
N GLN A 359 2.69 -10.58 -27.92
CA GLN A 359 3.37 -10.73 -29.22
C GLN A 359 3.07 -9.59 -30.19
N ARG A 360 1.96 -8.87 -30.00
CA ARG A 360 1.60 -7.71 -30.82
C ARG A 360 2.34 -6.44 -30.39
N ILE A 361 2.98 -6.44 -29.23
CA ILE A 361 3.79 -5.31 -28.78
C ILE A 361 4.98 -5.17 -29.76
N PRO A 362 5.21 -3.99 -30.34
CA PRO A 362 6.34 -3.77 -31.24
C PRO A 362 7.67 -4.14 -30.58
N GLU A 363 8.58 -4.81 -31.31
CA GLU A 363 9.84 -5.33 -30.77
C GLU A 363 10.69 -4.25 -30.08
N HIS A 364 10.68 -3.02 -30.59
CA HIS A 364 11.41 -1.89 -30.01
C HIS A 364 10.81 -1.37 -28.69
N ILE A 365 9.54 -1.64 -28.40
CA ILE A 365 8.82 -1.22 -27.19
C ILE A 365 8.81 -2.35 -26.15
N LEU A 366 8.86 -3.62 -26.58
CA LEU A 366 8.73 -4.79 -25.71
C LEU A 366 9.69 -4.78 -24.49
N PRO A 367 10.99 -4.42 -24.59
CA PRO A 367 11.86 -4.35 -23.42
C PRO A 367 11.35 -3.40 -22.33
N SER A 368 10.82 -2.24 -22.71
CA SER A 368 10.23 -1.27 -21.78
C SER A 368 8.96 -1.82 -21.13
N VAL A 369 8.15 -2.57 -21.87
CA VAL A 369 6.96 -3.24 -21.31
C VAL A 369 7.34 -4.34 -20.33
N MET A 370 8.37 -5.12 -20.64
CA MET A 370 8.88 -6.16 -19.75
C MET A 370 9.42 -5.55 -18.45
N LEU A 371 10.17 -4.44 -18.54
CA LEU A 371 10.62 -3.68 -17.38
C LEU A 371 9.46 -3.09 -16.58
N PHE A 372 8.45 -2.55 -17.26
CA PHE A 372 7.24 -2.01 -16.64
C PHE A 372 6.52 -3.07 -15.80
N PHE A 373 6.26 -4.24 -16.36
CA PHE A 373 5.63 -5.32 -15.61
C PHE A 373 6.54 -5.89 -14.52
N ALA A 374 7.84 -6.04 -14.78
CA ALA A 374 8.79 -6.49 -13.78
C ALA A 374 8.84 -5.52 -12.58
N ASP A 375 8.80 -4.21 -12.83
CA ASP A 375 8.74 -3.19 -11.79
C ASP A 375 7.45 -3.32 -10.97
N MET A 376 6.29 -3.32 -11.63
CA MET A 376 4.99 -3.46 -10.94
C MET A 376 4.93 -4.72 -10.06
N LEU A 377 5.51 -5.84 -10.51
CA LEU A 377 5.48 -7.11 -9.77
C LEU A 377 6.52 -7.19 -8.65
N MET A 378 7.57 -6.38 -8.71
CA MET A 378 8.60 -6.27 -7.67
C MET A 378 8.29 -5.18 -6.63
N ASP A 379 7.36 -4.28 -6.93
CA ASP A 379 6.95 -3.20 -6.04
C ASP A 379 6.10 -3.77 -4.89
N ASP A 380 6.69 -3.83 -3.69
CA ASP A 380 6.03 -4.34 -2.48
C ASP A 380 4.99 -3.38 -1.88
N TYR A 381 4.81 -2.19 -2.49
CA TYR A 381 3.90 -1.15 -2.02
C TYR A 381 2.46 -1.41 -2.46
N THR A 382 1.57 -1.47 -1.48
CA THR A 382 0.13 -1.62 -1.68
C THR A 382 -0.46 -0.33 -2.24
N ARG A 383 -0.86 -0.29 -3.53
CA ARG A 383 -1.47 0.90 -4.16
C ARG A 383 -2.66 0.57 -5.08
N ASP A 384 -3.76 1.32 -4.96
CA ASP A 384 -4.98 1.09 -5.77
C ASP A 384 -4.72 1.19 -7.27
N ALA A 385 -3.77 2.06 -7.63
CA ALA A 385 -3.16 2.14 -8.95
C ALA A 385 -1.74 2.69 -8.82
N TRP A 386 -0.86 2.28 -9.73
CA TRP A 386 0.49 2.84 -9.79
C TRP A 386 0.43 4.21 -10.46
N PRO A 387 0.96 5.28 -9.82
CA PRO A 387 0.99 6.60 -10.43
C PRO A 387 1.87 6.57 -11.66
N VAL A 388 1.28 7.00 -12.78
CA VAL A 388 1.88 6.84 -14.09
C VAL A 388 3.14 7.72 -14.22
N SER A 389 3.12 8.92 -13.65
CA SER A 389 4.30 9.81 -13.60
C SER A 389 5.52 9.17 -12.95
N PHE A 390 5.33 8.41 -11.86
CA PHE A 390 6.41 7.69 -11.20
C PHE A 390 6.97 6.56 -12.07
N LEU A 391 6.08 5.70 -12.59
CA LEU A 391 6.47 4.60 -13.46
C LEU A 391 7.27 5.10 -14.66
N CYS A 392 6.81 6.18 -15.28
CA CYS A 392 7.50 6.80 -16.40
C CYS A 392 8.89 7.29 -16.02
N ASN A 393 9.03 8.02 -14.93
CA ASN A 393 10.32 8.53 -14.48
C ASN A 393 11.30 7.39 -14.10
N ILE A 394 10.82 6.35 -13.42
CA ILE A 394 11.57 5.13 -13.09
C ILE A 394 12.04 4.41 -14.35
N LEU A 395 11.15 4.23 -15.32
CA LEU A 395 11.43 3.46 -16.53
C LEU A 395 12.14 4.28 -17.61
N GLY A 396 12.16 5.61 -17.47
CA GLY A 396 12.68 6.53 -18.49
C GLY A 396 11.75 6.65 -19.70
N LEU A 397 10.44 6.53 -19.50
CA LEU A 397 9.42 6.63 -20.54
C LEU A 397 8.81 8.03 -20.54
N SER A 398 8.64 8.63 -21.71
CA SER A 398 7.79 9.80 -21.89
C SER A 398 6.31 9.46 -21.70
N GLU A 399 5.48 10.48 -21.53
CA GLU A 399 4.03 10.32 -21.47
C GLU A 399 3.45 9.64 -22.72
N SER A 400 3.91 10.05 -23.91
CA SER A 400 3.41 9.50 -25.17
C SER A 400 3.79 8.04 -25.36
N GLU A 401 5.03 7.66 -24.99
CA GLU A 401 5.48 6.27 -25.02
C GLU A 401 4.66 5.40 -24.06
N PHE A 402 4.43 5.87 -22.83
CA PHE A 402 3.67 5.12 -21.85
C PHE A 402 2.19 5.00 -22.24
N ARG A 403 1.56 6.08 -22.70
CA ARG A 403 0.19 6.02 -23.23
C ARG A 403 0.10 5.08 -24.44
N GLY A 404 1.13 5.05 -25.29
CA GLY A 404 1.28 4.08 -26.37
C GLY A 404 1.31 2.64 -25.86
N ILE A 405 2.09 2.37 -24.80
CA ILE A 405 2.16 1.06 -24.11
C ILE A 405 0.78 0.66 -23.55
N CYS A 406 0.12 1.54 -22.80
CA CYS A 406 -1.23 1.29 -22.28
C CYS A 406 -2.23 1.04 -23.42
N GLY A 407 -2.08 1.75 -24.54
CA GLY A 407 -2.85 1.53 -25.76
C GLY A 407 -2.66 0.14 -26.37
N GLN A 408 -1.49 -0.48 -26.25
CA GLN A 408 -1.28 -1.87 -26.68
C GLN A 408 -1.84 -2.89 -25.67
N LEU A 409 -1.89 -2.51 -24.39
CA LEU A 409 -2.22 -3.39 -23.25
C LEU A 409 -3.63 -3.16 -22.69
N HIS A 410 -4.47 -2.37 -23.35
CA HIS A 410 -5.81 -1.96 -22.89
C HIS A 410 -6.75 -3.14 -22.54
N ALA A 411 -6.50 -4.34 -23.08
CA ALA A 411 -7.30 -5.53 -22.79
C ALA A 411 -7.03 -6.10 -21.39
N VAL A 412 -5.87 -5.80 -20.81
CA VAL A 412 -5.37 -6.37 -19.55
C VAL A 412 -5.00 -5.31 -18.50
N LEU A 413 -4.73 -4.07 -18.93
CA LEU A 413 -4.48 -2.93 -18.08
C LEU A 413 -5.61 -1.91 -18.14
N HIS A 414 -5.99 -1.43 -16.96
CA HIS A 414 -6.87 -0.29 -16.80
C HIS A 414 -6.01 0.96 -16.56
N TYR A 415 -6.12 1.93 -17.48
CA TYR A 415 -5.51 3.25 -17.33
C TYR A 415 -6.58 4.21 -16.83
N GLN A 416 -6.48 4.57 -15.54
CA GLN A 416 -7.31 5.57 -14.90
C GLN A 416 -6.82 6.94 -15.34
N ASN A 417 -7.71 7.73 -15.91
CA ASN A 417 -7.45 9.12 -16.29
C ASN A 417 -8.66 9.93 -15.89
N ASP A 418 -8.86 10.09 -14.58
CA ASP A 418 -9.98 10.85 -14.07
C ASP A 418 -9.80 12.29 -14.52
N SER A 419 -10.68 12.73 -15.42
CA SER A 419 -10.62 14.06 -16.02
C SER A 419 -10.94 15.18 -15.02
N LYS A 420 -11.16 14.84 -13.75
CA LYS A 420 -11.34 15.76 -12.62
C LYS A 420 -10.81 15.08 -11.36
N PRO A 421 -9.67 15.54 -10.85
CA PRO A 421 -9.75 16.21 -9.55
C PRO A 421 -9.12 17.61 -9.62
N SER A 422 -9.92 18.63 -9.29
CA SER A 422 -9.39 19.88 -8.74
C SER A 422 -9.31 19.69 -7.23
N VAL A 423 -8.19 19.17 -6.73
CA VAL A 423 -7.97 19.06 -5.29
C VAL A 423 -6.55 19.51 -5.03
N GLN A 424 -6.41 20.74 -4.53
CA GLN A 424 -5.25 21.09 -3.73
C GLN A 424 -5.18 20.05 -2.62
N ILE A 425 -4.10 19.25 -2.59
CA ILE A 425 -3.89 18.20 -1.58
C ILE A 425 -3.88 18.81 -0.19
N TYR A 426 -3.31 20.01 -0.12
CA TYR A 426 -3.25 20.85 1.05
C TYR A 426 -3.48 22.29 0.59
N ASP A 427 -4.39 23.01 1.25
CA ASP A 427 -4.73 24.40 0.93
C ASP A 427 -3.53 25.36 1.08
N PHE A 428 -2.49 24.95 1.82
CA PHE A 428 -1.28 25.73 2.06
C PHE A 428 -0.14 25.49 1.05
N ILE A 429 -0.30 24.61 0.06
CA ILE A 429 0.73 24.35 -0.95
C ILE A 429 0.64 25.37 -2.09
N GLU A 430 1.76 26.05 -2.34
CA GLU A 430 1.97 26.90 -3.50
C GLU A 430 2.56 26.06 -4.65
N LEU A 431 1.73 25.73 -5.64
CA LEU A 431 2.12 24.83 -6.74
C LEU A 431 3.22 25.40 -7.64
N SER A 432 3.42 26.71 -7.63
CA SER A 432 4.47 27.41 -8.39
C SER A 432 5.84 27.38 -7.70
N TRP A 433 5.91 26.98 -6.43
CA TRP A 433 7.16 26.93 -5.66
C TRP A 433 7.70 25.50 -5.58
N PRO A 434 9.03 25.30 -5.50
CA PRO A 434 9.61 23.97 -5.35
C PRO A 434 9.18 23.28 -4.05
N TYR A 435 8.98 21.96 -4.10
CA TYR A 435 8.66 21.09 -2.96
C TYR A 435 9.56 21.36 -1.75
N TYR A 436 10.87 21.40 -1.96
CA TYR A 436 11.86 21.57 -0.90
C TYR A 436 11.92 22.97 -0.27
N THR A 437 11.15 23.94 -0.79
CA THR A 437 11.05 25.29 -0.19
C THR A 437 9.84 25.43 0.72
N GLN A 438 8.97 24.41 0.78
CA GLN A 438 7.71 24.41 1.50
C GLN A 438 7.74 23.38 2.62
N ASP A 439 7.07 23.67 3.75
CA ASP A 439 6.97 22.74 4.89
C ASP A 439 5.87 21.71 4.62
N VAL A 440 6.12 20.79 3.70
CA VAL A 440 5.19 19.71 3.32
C VAL A 440 5.75 18.36 3.79
N PRO A 441 4.92 17.49 4.40
CA PRO A 441 5.37 16.16 4.82
C PRO A 441 6.02 15.42 3.65
N PHE A 442 7.27 14.96 3.81
CA PHE A 442 7.87 14.00 2.89
C PHE A 442 7.45 12.58 3.26
N TYR A 443 7.76 11.65 2.35
CA TYR A 443 7.65 10.19 2.36
C TYR A 443 6.47 9.73 1.48
N PRO A 444 6.36 8.44 1.06
CA PRO A 444 5.23 8.02 0.25
C PRO A 444 4.04 8.03 1.17
N ASN A 445 3.52 9.22 1.43
CA ASN A 445 2.22 9.44 1.98
C ASN A 445 1.32 8.70 0.98
N PRO A 446 0.73 7.56 1.38
CA PRO A 446 -0.11 6.79 0.48
C PRO A 446 -1.22 7.67 -0.08
N THR A 447 -1.64 8.69 0.66
CA THR A 447 -2.55 9.76 0.23
C THR A 447 -1.99 10.58 -0.92
N PHE A 448 -0.73 11.00 -0.90
CA PHE A 448 -0.12 11.77 -1.99
C PHE A 448 0.13 10.91 -3.23
N PHE A 449 0.56 9.66 -3.06
CA PHE A 449 0.70 8.71 -4.16
C PHE A 449 -0.66 8.40 -4.80
N SER A 450 -1.69 8.16 -3.99
CA SER A 450 -3.05 7.96 -4.46
C SER A 450 -3.59 9.22 -5.13
N TRP A 451 -3.27 10.40 -4.60
CA TRP A 451 -3.60 11.66 -5.26
C TRP A 451 -2.92 11.81 -6.62
N LEU A 452 -1.63 11.45 -6.74
CA LEU A 452 -0.93 11.46 -8.03
C LEU A 452 -1.59 10.50 -9.02
N ALA A 453 -1.94 9.28 -8.59
CA ALA A 453 -2.63 8.31 -9.44
C ALA A 453 -4.02 8.82 -9.89
N ARG A 454 -4.79 9.43 -9.00
CA ARG A 454 -6.11 9.99 -9.32
C ARG A 454 -6.01 11.25 -10.20
N SER A 455 -5.04 12.11 -9.93
CA SER A 455 -4.95 13.45 -10.56
C SER A 455 -4.16 13.47 -11.86
N LEU A 456 -3.16 12.59 -11.99
CA LEU A 456 -2.24 12.55 -13.15
C LEU A 456 -2.31 11.22 -13.91
N GLY A 457 -3.17 10.32 -13.45
CA GLY A 457 -3.41 9.02 -14.04
C GLY A 457 -2.71 7.88 -13.29
N GLY A 458 -3.42 6.77 -13.22
CA GLY A 458 -3.03 5.55 -12.55
C GLY A 458 -3.15 4.36 -13.48
N VAL A 459 -2.32 3.33 -13.29
CA VAL A 459 -2.46 2.06 -14.02
C VAL A 459 -2.68 0.91 -13.04
N SER A 460 -3.54 -0.04 -13.41
CA SER A 460 -3.84 -1.25 -12.62
C SER A 460 -4.15 -2.43 -13.53
N PHE A 461 -4.08 -3.65 -13.00
CA PHE A 461 -4.52 -4.85 -13.73
C PHE A 461 -6.04 -4.97 -13.65
N TYR A 462 -6.70 -5.29 -14.78
CA TYR A 462 -8.12 -5.63 -14.75
C TYR A 462 -8.40 -6.91 -13.96
N HIS A 463 -7.46 -7.86 -13.94
CA HIS A 463 -7.66 -9.15 -13.30
C HIS A 463 -6.33 -9.84 -12.96
N LYS A 464 -6.25 -10.46 -11.77
CA LYS A 464 -5.08 -11.20 -11.26
C LYS A 464 -4.61 -12.34 -12.19
N SER A 465 -5.47 -12.88 -13.06
CA SER A 465 -5.05 -13.93 -14.02
C SER A 465 -3.95 -13.50 -14.99
N PHE A 466 -3.87 -12.21 -15.34
CA PHE A 466 -2.80 -11.70 -16.19
C PHE A 466 -1.51 -11.50 -15.38
N TYR A 467 -1.62 -11.03 -14.14
CA TYR A 467 -0.51 -11.05 -13.18
C TYR A 467 0.07 -12.48 -13.02
N ASP A 468 -0.80 -13.47 -12.81
CA ASP A 468 -0.41 -14.88 -12.67
C ASP A 468 0.25 -15.40 -13.97
N PHE A 469 -0.24 -14.98 -15.13
CA PHE A 469 0.35 -15.31 -16.42
C PHE A 469 1.78 -14.77 -16.53
N LEU A 470 2.00 -13.49 -16.23
CA LEU A 470 3.33 -12.86 -16.24
C LEU A 470 4.28 -13.42 -15.18
N SER A 471 3.75 -14.03 -14.13
CA SER A 471 4.51 -14.59 -13.02
C SER A 471 4.90 -16.06 -13.21
N ASP A 472 4.22 -16.78 -14.10
CA ASP A 472 4.42 -18.21 -14.32
C ASP A 472 5.09 -18.50 -15.67
N PRO A 473 6.36 -18.96 -15.70
CA PRO A 473 7.06 -19.27 -16.94
C PRO A 473 6.41 -20.40 -17.74
N ALA A 474 5.62 -21.29 -17.12
CA ALA A 474 4.88 -22.32 -17.84
C ALA A 474 3.70 -21.74 -18.65
N ARG A 475 3.21 -20.55 -18.29
CA ARG A 475 2.07 -19.90 -18.94
C ARG A 475 2.50 -18.82 -19.93
N SER A 476 3.49 -17.99 -19.59
CA SER A 476 3.92 -16.84 -20.40
C SER A 476 5.24 -17.04 -21.15
N ALA A 477 5.93 -18.16 -20.94
CA ALA A 477 7.21 -18.48 -21.58
C ALA A 477 8.21 -17.31 -21.51
N THR A 478 8.57 -16.73 -22.66
CA THR A 478 9.53 -15.61 -22.76
C THR A 478 9.02 -14.30 -22.16
N PHE A 479 7.72 -14.16 -21.92
CA PHE A 479 7.12 -12.98 -21.31
C PHE A 479 7.03 -13.04 -19.77
N CYS A 480 7.56 -14.10 -19.15
CA CYS A 480 7.63 -14.22 -17.70
C CYS A 480 8.60 -13.19 -17.11
N VAL A 481 8.10 -12.31 -16.24
CA VAL A 481 8.88 -11.19 -15.69
C VAL A 481 9.46 -11.47 -14.30
N THR A 482 9.09 -12.60 -13.69
CA THR A 482 9.61 -13.05 -12.39
C THR A 482 10.85 -13.94 -12.53
N THR A 483 11.42 -14.06 -13.73
CA THR A 483 12.65 -14.83 -13.97
C THR A 483 13.87 -14.15 -13.34
N GLN A 484 14.91 -14.93 -13.03
CA GLN A 484 16.16 -14.38 -12.51
C GLN A 484 16.83 -13.42 -13.53
N SER A 485 16.77 -13.75 -14.83
CA SER A 485 17.29 -12.88 -15.88
C SER A 485 16.58 -11.53 -15.90
N MET A 486 15.25 -11.52 -15.76
CA MET A 486 14.50 -10.26 -15.78
C MET A 486 14.75 -9.41 -14.53
N ARG A 487 14.89 -10.05 -13.35
CA ARG A 487 15.36 -9.33 -12.15
C ARG A 487 16.73 -8.67 -12.35
N GLN A 488 17.67 -9.36 -13.00
CA GLN A 488 18.98 -8.78 -13.30
C GLN A 488 18.88 -7.60 -14.27
N THR A 489 18.05 -7.70 -15.32
CA THR A 489 17.79 -6.63 -16.27
C THR A 489 17.18 -5.41 -15.59
N LEU A 490 16.15 -5.61 -14.78
CA LEU A 490 15.49 -4.54 -14.02
C LEU A 490 16.46 -3.87 -13.04
N PHE A 491 17.26 -4.64 -12.31
CA PHE A 491 18.24 -4.10 -11.38
C PHE A 491 19.32 -3.28 -12.09
N ALA A 492 19.83 -3.77 -13.23
CA ALA A 492 20.78 -3.02 -14.05
C ALA A 492 20.16 -1.73 -14.60
N HIS A 493 18.87 -1.74 -14.94
CA HIS A 493 18.12 -0.56 -15.34
C HIS A 493 18.03 0.46 -14.20
N TYR A 494 17.72 0.05 -12.98
CA TYR A 494 17.73 0.96 -11.82
C TYR A 494 19.08 1.59 -11.56
N ILE A 495 20.18 0.83 -11.66
CA ILE A 495 21.54 1.40 -11.52
C ILE A 495 21.77 2.48 -12.59
N LYS A 496 21.41 2.22 -13.84
CA LYS A 496 21.54 3.21 -14.93
C LYS A 496 20.74 4.47 -14.60
N ARG A 497 19.47 4.33 -14.24
CA ARG A 497 18.60 5.47 -13.92
C ARG A 497 19.09 6.24 -12.70
N HIS A 498 19.59 5.56 -11.67
CA HIS A 498 20.24 6.22 -10.53
C HIS A 498 21.39 7.10 -11.01
N LEU A 499 22.29 6.59 -11.86
CA LEU A 499 23.43 7.36 -12.35
C LEU A 499 23.00 8.57 -13.18
N ASP A 500 21.94 8.42 -14.00
CA ASP A 500 21.37 9.53 -14.78
C ASP A 500 20.86 10.65 -13.85
N TYR A 501 20.02 10.31 -12.86
CA TYR A 501 19.51 11.28 -11.87
C TYR A 501 20.61 11.85 -10.98
N ALA A 502 21.54 11.01 -10.52
CA ALA A 502 22.68 11.49 -9.74
C ALA A 502 23.48 12.53 -10.55
N GLY A 503 23.56 12.41 -11.87
CA GLY A 503 24.20 13.38 -12.76
C GLY A 503 23.55 14.77 -12.77
N SER A 504 22.24 14.89 -12.55
CA SER A 504 21.54 16.19 -12.58
C SER A 504 21.66 17.01 -11.31
N TYR A 505 21.92 16.37 -10.17
CA TYR A 505 22.08 17.11 -8.92
C TYR A 505 23.45 17.78 -8.83
N ALA A 506 23.48 19.07 -8.52
CA ALA A 506 24.69 19.75 -8.09
C ALA A 506 24.90 19.57 -6.58
N MET A 507 26.13 19.32 -6.15
CA MET A 507 26.50 19.34 -4.73
C MET A 507 27.20 20.66 -4.43
N SER A 508 26.78 21.34 -3.36
CA SER A 508 27.50 22.49 -2.82
C SER A 508 28.60 22.00 -1.88
N ASP A 509 29.77 22.67 -1.90
CA ASP A 509 30.90 22.34 -1.01
C ASP A 509 30.69 22.80 0.45
N LYS A 510 29.60 23.55 0.73
CA LYS A 510 29.29 24.05 2.08
C LYS A 510 28.14 23.26 2.71
N ILE A 511 28.51 22.26 3.52
CA ILE A 511 27.61 21.37 4.26
C ILE A 511 26.67 22.14 5.22
N GLU A 512 27.10 23.31 5.72
CA GLU A 512 26.37 24.02 6.79
C GLU A 512 25.35 25.07 6.31
N THR A 513 25.29 25.46 5.04
CA THR A 513 24.40 26.59 4.64
C THR A 513 23.71 26.56 3.30
N GLN A 514 23.93 25.62 2.38
CA GLN A 514 23.18 25.62 1.13
C GLN A 514 22.81 24.21 0.67
N PHE A 515 21.49 23.98 0.69
CA PHE A 515 20.73 22.88 0.10
C PHE A 515 21.37 22.31 -1.16
N VAL A 516 21.33 20.98 -1.33
CA VAL A 516 21.34 20.35 -2.66
C VAL A 516 20.13 20.88 -3.40
N GLY A 517 20.31 22.02 -4.06
CA GLY A 517 19.41 22.53 -5.06
C GLY A 517 19.85 21.99 -6.41
N LEU A 518 18.88 21.78 -7.29
CA LEU A 518 19.09 22.11 -8.69
C LEU A 518 19.77 23.50 -8.77
N PRO A 519 20.55 23.81 -9.82
CA PRO A 519 20.97 25.19 -10.05
C PRO A 519 19.77 26.11 -9.81
N GLN A 520 19.95 27.09 -8.91
CA GLN A 520 18.88 28.03 -8.53
C GLN A 520 18.15 28.46 -9.81
N PRO A 521 16.82 28.30 -9.90
CA PRO A 521 16.10 28.80 -11.07
C PRO A 521 16.49 30.26 -11.20
N ILE A 522 17.06 30.62 -12.37
CA ILE A 522 17.26 32.03 -12.71
C ILE A 522 15.90 32.68 -12.45
N PRO A 523 15.82 33.74 -11.62
CA PRO A 523 14.55 34.40 -11.38
C PRO A 523 13.98 34.76 -12.74
N VAL A 524 12.89 34.09 -13.13
CA VAL A 524 12.14 34.47 -14.32
C VAL A 524 11.47 35.77 -13.93
N THR A 525 12.21 36.87 -14.09
CA THR A 525 11.64 38.20 -14.05
C THR A 525 10.48 38.19 -15.03
N GLN A 526 9.38 38.75 -14.54
CA GLN A 526 8.07 38.78 -15.15
C GLN A 526 8.10 38.91 -16.68
N GLN A 527 7.18 38.16 -17.32
CA GLN A 527 6.74 38.32 -18.70
C GLN A 527 7.74 37.88 -19.78
N THR A 528 7.72 36.59 -20.09
CA THR A 528 7.87 36.19 -21.51
C THR A 528 6.87 35.08 -21.79
N PRO A 529 5.66 35.41 -22.27
CA PRO A 529 4.75 34.42 -22.81
C PRO A 529 5.42 33.81 -24.05
N GLY A 530 5.73 32.52 -24.01
CA GLY A 530 6.28 31.80 -25.17
C GLY A 530 7.63 31.09 -24.99
N LEU A 531 8.25 31.08 -23.79
CA LEU A 531 9.38 30.18 -23.56
C LEU A 531 8.88 28.72 -23.47
N ASP A 532 9.21 27.93 -24.48
CA ASP A 532 8.92 26.49 -24.57
C ASP A 532 9.35 25.77 -23.28
N LEU A 533 8.48 24.88 -22.78
CA LEU A 533 8.73 24.09 -21.58
C LEU A 533 10.05 23.33 -21.69
N GLU A 534 10.41 22.89 -22.91
CA GLU A 534 11.64 22.18 -23.21
C GLU A 534 12.90 23.01 -22.93
N LEU A 535 12.87 24.31 -23.24
CA LEU A 535 13.97 25.23 -22.98
C LEU A 535 14.15 25.52 -21.48
N ARG A 536 13.04 25.66 -20.73
CA ARG A 536 13.08 25.82 -19.26
C ARG A 536 13.70 24.59 -18.58
N ARG A 537 13.47 23.38 -19.12
CA ARG A 537 14.05 22.12 -18.63
C ARG A 537 15.55 22.04 -18.87
N THR A 538 16.02 22.42 -20.07
CA THR A 538 17.47 22.44 -20.39
C THR A 538 18.21 23.43 -19.50
N ILE A 539 17.58 24.55 -19.15
CA ILE A 539 18.16 25.56 -18.24
C ILE A 539 18.19 25.06 -16.78
N ALA A 540 17.21 24.26 -16.34
CA ALA A 540 17.12 23.75 -14.97
C ALA A 540 17.83 22.40 -14.73
N GLY A 541 18.25 21.68 -15.78
CA GLY A 541 19.06 20.45 -15.68
C GLY A 541 18.33 19.19 -15.19
N ARG A 542 16.99 19.14 -15.21
CA ARG A 542 16.18 18.04 -14.65
C ARG A 542 16.23 16.73 -15.46
N GLN A 543 16.03 15.60 -14.78
CA GLN A 543 16.01 14.23 -15.38
C GLN A 543 14.63 13.55 -15.42
N LEU A 544 13.55 14.32 -15.25
CA LEU A 544 12.18 13.82 -15.36
C LEU A 544 11.81 13.49 -16.81
N SER A 545 11.30 12.29 -17.06
CA SER A 545 10.73 11.91 -18.35
C SER A 545 9.26 12.32 -18.48
N TRP A 546 8.58 12.56 -17.36
CA TRP A 546 7.21 13.10 -17.29
C TRP A 546 7.15 14.37 -16.42
N PRO A 547 7.58 15.53 -16.94
CA PRO A 547 7.46 16.81 -16.26
C PRO A 547 6.04 17.37 -16.38
N LEU A 548 5.62 18.14 -15.37
CA LEU A 548 4.31 18.79 -15.28
C LEU A 548 4.47 20.32 -15.19
N GLU A 549 3.38 21.05 -15.30
CA GLU A 549 3.40 22.51 -15.17
C GLU A 549 3.65 23.00 -13.73
N SER A 550 3.34 22.16 -12.74
CA SER A 550 3.60 22.47 -11.33
C SER A 550 5.06 22.22 -10.98
N GLU A 551 5.72 23.28 -10.51
CA GLU A 551 7.09 23.25 -10.01
C GLU A 551 7.21 22.41 -8.72
N PHE A 552 6.20 22.51 -7.86
CA PHE A 552 6.07 21.67 -6.67
C PHE A 552 6.06 20.19 -7.03
N VAL A 553 5.17 19.77 -7.95
CA VAL A 553 5.05 18.35 -8.31
C VAL A 553 6.30 17.87 -9.04
N CYS A 554 6.91 18.68 -9.90
CA CYS A 554 8.16 18.31 -10.58
C CYS A 554 9.29 18.06 -9.58
N SER A 555 9.56 19.01 -8.69
CA SER A 555 10.64 18.86 -7.69
C SER A 555 10.37 17.70 -6.73
N TYR A 556 9.10 17.46 -6.33
CA TYR A 556 8.73 16.27 -5.58
C TYR A 556 9.00 14.96 -6.34
N LEU A 557 8.58 14.88 -7.60
CA LEU A 557 8.78 13.69 -8.44
C LEU A 557 10.26 13.41 -8.67
N GLU A 558 11.09 14.44 -8.81
CA GLU A 558 12.52 14.30 -9.03
C GLU A 558 13.20 13.65 -7.81
N ASP A 559 12.99 14.24 -6.63
CA ASP A 559 13.53 13.72 -5.37
C ASP A 559 12.98 12.33 -5.05
N SER A 560 11.66 12.17 -5.14
CA SER A 560 11.00 10.92 -4.78
C SER A 560 11.37 9.80 -5.76
N THR A 561 11.48 10.08 -7.06
CA THR A 561 11.91 9.07 -8.03
C THR A 561 13.34 8.64 -7.77
N PHE A 562 14.26 9.60 -7.54
CA PHE A 562 15.65 9.27 -7.24
C PHE A 562 15.76 8.42 -5.96
N LEU A 563 15.03 8.77 -4.91
CA LEU A 563 15.00 8.01 -3.67
C LEU A 563 14.39 6.61 -3.85
N ASN A 564 13.30 6.46 -4.61
CA ASN A 564 12.67 5.16 -4.86
C ASN A 564 13.58 4.23 -5.68
N ILE A 565 14.16 4.73 -6.79
CA ILE A 565 15.10 3.94 -7.61
C ILE A 565 16.29 3.51 -6.77
N THR A 566 16.87 4.44 -6.01
CA THR A 566 18.03 4.16 -5.19
C THR A 566 17.68 3.18 -4.08
N GLY A 567 16.56 3.38 -3.37
CA GLY A 567 16.07 2.47 -2.34
C GLY A 567 15.89 1.04 -2.85
N ARG A 568 15.35 0.84 -4.05
CA ARG A 568 15.23 -0.49 -4.70
C ARG A 568 16.58 -1.17 -4.98
N VAL A 569 17.66 -0.39 -5.03
CA VAL A 569 19.02 -0.86 -5.31
C VAL A 569 19.86 -1.03 -4.04
N ILE A 570 19.65 -0.16 -3.04
CA ILE A 570 20.53 -0.06 -1.86
C ILE A 570 19.86 -0.39 -0.53
N HIS A 571 18.54 -0.59 -0.42
CA HIS A 571 17.92 -0.76 0.91
C HIS A 571 18.55 -1.92 1.69
N TYR A 572 19.22 -1.57 2.79
CA TYR A 572 20.12 -2.44 3.56
C TYR A 572 19.41 -3.40 4.54
N HIS A 573 18.14 -3.72 4.30
CA HIS A 573 17.54 -4.99 4.75
C HIS A 573 17.57 -5.90 3.56
N LEU A 574 18.79 -6.35 3.29
CA LEU A 574 19.22 -6.93 2.05
C LEU A 574 18.19 -7.94 1.58
N PRO A 575 17.48 -7.64 0.49
CA PRO A 575 16.48 -8.56 0.06
C PRO A 575 17.23 -9.81 -0.39
N LYS A 576 16.72 -10.99 0.02
CA LYS A 576 17.29 -12.32 -0.33
C LYS A 576 17.63 -12.44 -1.82
N HIS A 577 17.02 -11.61 -2.67
CA HIS A 577 17.31 -11.53 -4.10
C HIS A 577 18.70 -10.94 -4.48
N LEU A 578 19.37 -10.15 -3.63
CA LEU A 578 20.71 -9.62 -3.96
C LEU A 578 21.80 -10.68 -3.84
N GLU A 579 21.65 -11.66 -2.93
CA GLU A 579 22.60 -12.77 -2.80
C GLU A 579 22.72 -13.60 -4.09
N VAL A 580 21.66 -13.61 -4.90
CA VAL A 580 21.61 -14.36 -6.17
C VAL A 580 21.94 -13.50 -7.40
N MET A 581 22.38 -12.26 -7.20
CA MET A 581 22.79 -11.38 -8.31
C MET A 581 24.24 -11.67 -8.76
N PRO A 582 24.53 -11.60 -10.07
CA PRO A 582 25.87 -11.76 -10.58
C PRO A 582 26.85 -10.74 -9.97
N PRO A 583 28.08 -11.14 -9.61
CA PRO A 583 29.11 -10.25 -9.06
C PRO A 583 29.35 -8.98 -9.88
N GLN A 584 29.27 -9.08 -11.21
CA GLN A 584 29.50 -7.97 -12.14
C GLN A 584 28.41 -6.89 -12.01
N ILE A 585 27.16 -7.30 -11.75
CA ILE A 585 26.05 -6.36 -11.54
C ILE A 585 26.19 -5.72 -10.15
N LEU A 586 26.51 -6.51 -9.12
CA LEU A 586 26.70 -6.01 -7.76
C LEU A 586 27.89 -5.05 -7.65
N GLN A 587 28.98 -5.27 -8.40
CA GLN A 587 30.14 -4.38 -8.39
C GLN A 587 29.79 -2.95 -8.83
N LYS A 588 28.80 -2.78 -9.72
CA LYS A 588 28.33 -1.45 -10.16
C LYS A 588 27.74 -0.62 -9.02
N LEU A 589 27.33 -1.25 -7.91
CA LEU A 589 26.90 -0.53 -6.71
C LEU A 589 28.01 0.38 -6.16
N SER A 590 29.28 0.10 -6.43
CA SER A 590 30.40 0.97 -6.03
C SER A 590 30.39 2.34 -6.74
N GLU A 591 29.72 2.46 -7.88
CA GLU A 591 29.69 3.66 -8.72
C GLU A 591 28.60 4.66 -8.33
N LEU A 592 27.63 4.22 -7.51
CA LEU A 592 26.50 5.03 -7.06
C LEU A 592 26.97 6.25 -6.24
N ASP A 593 26.20 7.33 -6.31
CA ASP A 593 26.43 8.52 -5.50
C ASP A 593 25.64 8.44 -4.20
N TYR A 594 26.19 7.68 -3.24
CA TYR A 594 25.60 7.49 -1.92
C TYR A 594 25.48 8.80 -1.15
N ARG A 595 26.38 9.76 -1.41
CA ARG A 595 26.35 11.08 -0.81
C ARG A 595 25.11 11.87 -1.22
N LYS A 596 24.80 11.93 -2.52
CA LYS A 596 23.59 12.60 -3.03
C LYS A 596 22.32 11.95 -2.50
N TYR A 597 22.26 10.63 -2.52
CA TYR A 597 21.15 9.88 -1.92
C TYR A 597 20.96 10.22 -0.44
N LEU A 598 22.03 10.15 0.35
CA LEU A 598 21.95 10.41 1.78
C LEU A 598 21.55 11.86 2.06
N HIS A 599 22.07 12.83 1.30
CA HIS A 599 21.68 14.23 1.46
C HIS A 599 20.20 14.48 1.15
N ILE A 600 19.70 13.97 0.03
CA ILE A 600 18.29 14.11 -0.36
C ILE A 600 17.38 13.40 0.66
N SER A 601 17.81 12.24 1.16
CA SER A 601 17.14 11.52 2.24
C SER A 601 17.10 12.37 3.51
N LEU A 602 18.24 12.89 3.97
CA LEU A 602 18.33 13.69 5.21
C LEU A 602 17.45 14.94 5.15
N ARG A 603 17.46 15.69 4.03
CA ARG A 603 16.57 16.84 3.83
C ARG A 603 15.11 16.46 4.05
N SER A 604 14.74 15.30 3.52
CA SER A 604 13.37 14.83 3.57
C SER A 604 12.85 14.52 4.97
N TYR A 605 13.73 14.19 5.93
CA TYR A 605 13.37 13.89 7.32
C TYR A 605 13.50 15.08 8.29
N LEU A 606 13.99 16.24 7.82
CA LEU A 606 14.25 17.42 8.67
C LEU A 606 13.05 18.37 8.85
N SER A 607 11.86 18.06 8.31
CA SER A 607 10.66 18.90 8.55
C SER A 607 10.35 18.94 10.05
N PRO A 608 10.25 20.13 10.69
CA PRO A 608 10.14 20.29 12.14
C PRO A 608 8.93 19.59 12.79
N GLN A 609 7.89 19.27 12.00
CA GLN A 609 6.64 18.69 12.48
C GLN A 609 6.64 17.14 12.54
N TRP A 610 7.67 16.47 12.00
CA TRP A 610 7.60 15.02 11.73
C TRP A 610 8.76 14.21 12.32
N LYS A 611 9.40 14.70 13.38
CA LYS A 611 10.47 14.00 14.13
C LYS A 611 10.08 12.61 14.66
N ASP A 612 8.78 12.33 14.77
CA ASP A 612 8.24 11.11 15.39
C ASP A 612 7.61 10.12 14.38
N VAL A 613 7.72 10.35 13.06
CA VAL A 613 7.09 9.49 12.04
C VAL A 613 8.08 8.49 11.44
N VAL A 614 8.02 7.28 12.00
CA VAL A 614 8.65 6.05 11.48
C VAL A 614 7.79 5.47 10.36
N VAL A 615 8.32 5.26 9.16
CA VAL A 615 7.58 4.57 8.08
C VAL A 615 8.46 3.62 7.26
N GLY A 616 7.95 2.40 7.07
CA GLY A 616 8.37 1.45 6.02
C GLY A 616 9.60 0.60 6.32
N CYS A 617 10.14 0.69 7.52
CA CYS A 617 11.34 0.01 7.95
C CYS A 617 11.12 -0.42 9.40
N PRO A 618 11.27 -1.71 9.76
CA PRO A 618 11.27 -2.08 11.17
C PRO A 618 12.35 -1.24 11.86
N GLY A 619 11.92 -0.40 12.81
CA GLY A 619 12.82 0.42 13.62
C GLY A 619 12.61 1.93 13.68
N ASP A 620 13.15 2.55 14.72
CA ASP A 620 13.16 4.02 14.87
C ASP A 620 14.25 4.64 14.00
N VAL A 621 13.95 5.80 13.41
CA VAL A 621 14.86 6.57 12.58
C VAL A 621 15.02 7.96 13.18
N VAL A 622 16.27 8.44 13.29
CA VAL A 622 16.57 9.80 13.75
C VAL A 622 17.62 10.42 12.85
N THR A 623 17.43 11.69 12.48
CA THR A 623 18.46 12.47 11.78
C THR A 623 19.17 13.42 12.73
N SER A 624 20.48 13.57 12.57
CA SER A 624 21.24 14.58 13.29
C SER A 624 21.75 15.66 12.36
N TRP A 625 21.36 16.92 12.62
CA TRP A 625 21.84 18.17 11.97
C TRP A 625 22.06 18.10 10.43
N GLY A 626 21.31 17.24 9.72
CA GLY A 626 21.49 17.02 8.28
C GLY A 626 22.78 16.32 7.84
N THR A 627 23.52 15.68 8.76
CA THR A 627 24.81 15.04 8.46
C THR A 627 24.82 13.52 8.67
N ALA A 628 23.87 12.98 9.44
CA ALA A 628 23.77 11.55 9.71
C ALA A 628 22.32 11.06 9.87
N PHE A 629 22.08 9.83 9.41
CA PHE A 629 20.84 9.07 9.52
C PHE A 629 21.09 7.88 10.45
N TYR A 630 20.38 7.81 11.57
CA TYR A 630 20.43 6.70 12.52
C TYR A 630 19.20 5.84 12.38
N ARG A 631 19.38 4.53 12.49
CA ARG A 631 18.29 3.56 12.45
C ARG A 631 18.48 2.46 13.49
N ARG A 632 17.38 1.97 14.04
CA ARG A 632 17.39 0.85 14.98
C ARG A 632 16.20 -0.08 14.82
N ILE A 633 16.40 -1.37 14.55
CA ILE A 633 15.37 -2.40 14.70
C ILE A 633 15.12 -2.70 16.18
N LYS A 634 13.86 -2.64 16.62
CA LYS A 634 13.45 -2.98 17.99
C LYS A 634 13.37 -4.50 18.19
N PRO A 635 13.48 -5.01 19.44
CA PRO A 635 13.39 -6.45 19.72
C PRO A 635 12.16 -7.18 19.18
N LYS A 636 11.02 -6.48 19.11
CA LYS A 636 9.78 -7.00 18.53
C LYS A 636 9.84 -7.23 17.01
N ASP A 637 10.68 -6.46 16.31
CA ASP A 637 10.79 -6.52 14.85
C ASP A 637 12.05 -7.28 14.39
N PHE A 638 12.90 -7.67 15.34
CA PHE A 638 14.18 -8.33 15.06
C PHE A 638 14.04 -9.75 14.49
N ASP A 639 12.94 -10.46 14.76
CA ASP A 639 12.73 -11.81 14.21
C ASP A 639 12.64 -11.82 12.68
N GLY A 640 12.25 -10.71 12.06
CA GLY A 640 12.23 -10.56 10.61
C GLY A 640 13.61 -10.27 9.99
N PHE A 641 14.62 -9.97 10.82
CA PHE A 641 15.95 -9.61 10.36
C PHE A 641 16.83 -10.85 10.13
N ASP A 642 17.06 -11.17 8.85
CA ASP A 642 17.97 -12.26 8.46
C ASP A 642 19.44 -11.82 8.61
N SER A 643 19.93 -11.89 9.85
CA SER A 643 21.29 -11.45 10.20
C SER A 643 22.38 -12.25 9.49
N GLU A 644 22.13 -13.53 9.15
CA GLU A 644 23.08 -14.34 8.40
C GLU A 644 23.20 -13.89 6.94
N ALA A 645 22.07 -13.65 6.28
CA ALA A 645 22.06 -13.11 4.91
C ALA A 645 22.71 -11.72 4.86
N PHE A 646 22.42 -10.89 5.86
CA PHE A 646 23.06 -9.58 6.01
C PHE A 646 24.59 -9.70 6.00
N LEU A 647 25.14 -10.54 6.88
CA LEU A 647 26.59 -10.74 7.01
C LEU A 647 27.22 -11.35 5.75
N ARG A 648 26.54 -12.26 5.06
CA ARG A 648 27.04 -12.87 3.81
C ARG A 648 27.20 -11.82 2.72
N LEU A 649 26.20 -11.00 2.48
CA LEU A 649 26.31 -10.00 1.42
C LEU A 649 27.27 -8.86 1.79
N ALA A 650 27.39 -8.47 3.07
CA ALA A 650 28.41 -7.51 3.48
C ALA A 650 29.82 -7.97 3.08
N LYS A 651 30.11 -9.27 3.24
CA LYS A 651 31.36 -9.89 2.75
C LYS A 651 31.47 -9.89 1.23
N ILE A 652 30.36 -10.14 0.51
CA ILE A 652 30.32 -10.07 -0.96
C ILE A 652 30.65 -8.64 -1.41
N PHE A 653 30.01 -7.62 -0.82
CA PHE A 653 30.25 -6.21 -1.13
C PHE A 653 31.67 -5.78 -0.82
N GLU A 654 32.25 -6.25 0.29
CA GLU A 654 33.65 -6.01 0.64
C GLU A 654 34.59 -6.63 -0.42
N LYS A 655 34.36 -7.88 -0.81
CA LYS A 655 35.14 -8.57 -1.84
C LYS A 655 35.04 -7.89 -3.21
N LEU A 656 33.90 -7.31 -3.53
CA LEU A 656 33.66 -6.59 -4.79
C LEU A 656 34.09 -5.12 -4.74
N GLY A 657 34.52 -4.62 -3.58
CA GLY A 657 34.94 -3.22 -3.39
C GLY A 657 33.80 -2.20 -3.39
N VAL A 658 32.54 -2.65 -3.25
CA VAL A 658 31.36 -1.81 -3.05
C VAL A 658 31.43 -1.10 -1.70
N ILE A 659 31.88 -1.82 -0.68
CA ILE A 659 32.21 -1.28 0.64
C ILE A 659 33.67 -1.57 0.97
N LYS A 660 34.29 -0.72 1.78
CA LYS A 660 35.66 -0.90 2.26
C LYS A 660 35.70 -0.68 3.78
N PRO A 661 36.29 -1.59 4.57
CA PRO A 661 36.45 -1.38 5.99
C PRO A 661 37.15 -0.06 6.26
N HIS A 662 36.52 0.81 7.04
CA HIS A 662 37.10 2.10 7.36
C HIS A 662 38.15 1.93 8.46
N ARG A 663 39.43 2.00 8.07
CA ARG A 663 40.57 1.96 9.01
C ARG A 663 41.03 3.39 9.29
N SER A 664 40.54 3.99 10.37
CA SER A 664 40.90 5.35 10.74
C SER A 664 42.42 5.48 11.02
N LYS A 665 43.09 6.32 10.22
CA LYS A 665 44.46 6.81 10.51
C LYS A 665 44.47 7.89 11.60
N SER A 666 43.31 8.42 11.99
CA SER A 666 43.16 9.52 12.96
C SER A 666 43.34 9.05 14.40
N THR A 667 43.98 9.88 15.22
CA THR A 667 44.13 9.77 16.69
C THR A 667 42.84 10.13 17.46
N SER A 668 41.68 10.13 16.79
CA SER A 668 40.40 10.57 17.35
C SER A 668 39.93 9.72 18.55
N LYS A 669 39.38 10.40 19.58
CA LYS A 669 38.78 9.90 20.85
C LYS A 669 37.64 8.87 20.71
N TRP A 670 37.35 8.36 19.52
CA TRP A 670 36.29 7.39 19.22
C TRP A 670 36.82 5.97 19.04
N LYS A 671 38.15 5.82 18.87
CA LYS A 671 38.82 4.51 18.82
C LYS A 671 38.49 3.69 20.06
N ASP A 672 38.48 4.27 21.25
CA ASP A 672 38.20 3.54 22.49
C ASP A 672 36.74 3.08 22.61
N LEU A 673 35.78 3.86 22.09
CA LEU A 673 34.36 3.48 22.04
C LEU A 673 34.16 2.30 21.08
N LEU A 674 34.66 2.42 19.84
CA LEU A 674 34.61 1.33 18.87
C LEU A 674 35.41 0.14 19.39
N HIS A 675 36.56 0.34 20.02
CA HIS A 675 37.37 -0.74 20.59
C HIS A 675 36.64 -1.43 21.75
N SER A 676 35.90 -0.70 22.61
CA SER A 676 35.04 -1.27 23.65
C SER A 676 33.91 -2.14 23.07
N ILE A 677 33.24 -1.64 22.02
CA ILE A 677 32.21 -2.40 21.28
C ILE A 677 32.83 -3.66 20.64
N HIS A 678 34.00 -3.52 20.02
CA HIS A 678 34.69 -4.62 19.32
C HIS A 678 35.39 -5.62 20.27
N LYS A 679 35.72 -5.25 21.51
CA LYS A 679 36.41 -6.09 22.49
C LYS A 679 35.45 -7.06 23.20
N ASN A 680 34.16 -6.71 23.27
CA ASN A 680 33.07 -7.57 23.77
C ASN A 680 32.39 -8.40 22.66
N ARG A 681 33.18 -8.94 21.71
CA ARG A 681 32.68 -9.87 20.69
C ARG A 681 32.44 -11.26 21.30
N GLY A 682 31.22 -11.48 21.80
CA GLY A 682 30.68 -12.82 21.99
C GLY A 682 30.26 -13.46 20.66
N LYS A 683 29.91 -14.74 20.64
CA LYS A 683 29.39 -15.42 19.42
C LYS A 683 28.12 -14.77 18.86
N THR A 684 27.38 -14.02 19.69
CA THR A 684 26.05 -13.46 19.40
C THR A 684 26.09 -12.01 18.88
N LYS A 685 27.26 -11.35 18.87
CA LYS A 685 27.42 -9.92 18.52
C LYS A 685 28.29 -9.71 17.28
N ALA A 686 27.85 -8.83 16.37
CA ALA A 686 28.64 -8.41 15.22
C ALA A 686 28.48 -6.90 14.94
N SER A 687 29.52 -6.27 14.43
CA SER A 687 29.52 -4.86 14.04
C SER A 687 30.55 -4.58 12.96
N GLY A 688 30.36 -3.48 12.23
CA GLY A 688 31.32 -3.02 11.23
C GLY A 688 31.17 -1.55 10.87
N LEU A 689 32.30 -0.91 10.60
CA LEU A 689 32.39 0.46 10.09
C LEU A 689 33.03 0.43 8.71
N TYR A 690 32.29 0.93 7.73
CA TYR A 690 32.64 0.87 6.32
C TYR A 690 32.55 2.25 5.67
N THR A 691 33.36 2.45 4.64
CA THR A 691 33.12 3.44 3.60
C THR A 691 32.36 2.76 2.47
N CYS A 692 31.19 3.27 2.12
CA CYS A 692 30.31 2.74 1.08
C CYS A 692 30.40 3.62 -0.17
N GLY A 693 30.73 3.04 -1.33
CA GLY A 693 31.00 3.78 -2.58
C GLY A 693 32.46 4.15 -2.79
N LEU A 694 32.72 4.93 -3.85
CA LEU A 694 34.08 5.28 -4.30
C LEU A 694 34.35 6.79 -4.22
N GLY A 695 35.52 7.16 -3.67
CA GLY A 695 36.02 8.54 -3.68
C GLY A 695 35.04 9.52 -3.02
N GLU A 696 34.78 10.63 -3.71
CA GLU A 696 33.88 11.71 -3.24
C GLU A 696 32.38 11.35 -3.26
N LYS A 697 32.03 10.21 -3.85
CA LYS A 697 30.65 9.69 -3.87
C LYS A 697 30.32 8.85 -2.64
N ALA A 698 31.33 8.59 -1.80
CA ALA A 698 31.22 7.66 -0.70
C ALA A 698 30.61 8.31 0.56
N ILE A 699 30.00 7.46 1.38
CA ILE A 699 29.52 7.80 2.73
C ILE A 699 30.10 6.84 3.76
N PHE A 700 29.98 7.19 5.04
CA PHE A 700 30.24 6.28 6.13
C PHE A 700 28.99 5.47 6.45
N TRP A 701 29.18 4.18 6.69
CA TRP A 701 28.14 3.27 7.16
C TRP A 701 28.67 2.49 8.35
N TYR A 702 27.99 2.62 9.48
CA TYR A 702 28.23 1.82 10.66
C TYR A 702 27.00 0.96 10.93
N TRP A 703 27.21 -0.28 11.35
CA TRP A 703 26.14 -1.14 11.84
C TRP A 703 26.64 -2.02 12.99
N GLU A 704 25.72 -2.41 13.86
CA GLU A 704 25.90 -3.38 14.93
C GLU A 704 24.63 -4.17 15.18
N PHE A 705 24.77 -5.44 15.56
CA PHE A 705 23.65 -6.24 16.05
C PHE A 705 24.07 -7.25 17.09
N ASP A 706 23.08 -7.63 17.90
CA ASP A 706 23.18 -8.68 18.92
C ASP A 706 21.96 -9.59 18.79
N THR A 707 22.21 -10.85 18.45
CA THR A 707 21.17 -11.88 18.29
C THR A 707 20.54 -12.29 19.60
N GLU A 708 21.28 -12.21 20.71
CA GLU A 708 20.79 -12.59 22.04
C GLU A 708 19.91 -11.49 22.61
N ARG A 709 20.33 -10.23 22.48
CA ARG A 709 19.55 -9.06 22.89
C ARG A 709 18.54 -8.59 21.84
N ARG A 710 18.51 -9.25 20.69
CA ARG A 710 17.56 -9.02 19.59
C ARG A 710 17.51 -7.56 19.15
N TYR A 711 18.65 -6.95 18.86
CA TYR A 711 18.65 -5.59 18.32
C TYR A 711 19.63 -5.45 17.16
N TYR A 712 19.28 -4.57 16.23
CA TYR A 712 20.14 -4.11 15.14
C TYR A 712 20.09 -2.59 15.10
N ARG A 713 21.25 -1.96 14.94
CA ARG A 713 21.42 -0.50 14.90
C ARG A 713 22.40 -0.16 13.80
N GLU A 714 22.12 0.90 13.06
CA GLU A 714 23.01 1.40 12.02
C GLU A 714 22.98 2.92 11.94
N PHE A 715 24.02 3.50 11.34
CA PHE A 715 23.95 4.87 10.87
C PHE A 715 24.68 5.05 9.54
N HIS A 716 24.19 6.00 8.76
CA HIS A 716 24.81 6.49 7.54
C HIS A 716 25.19 7.94 7.73
N ALA A 717 26.42 8.33 7.39
CA ALA A 717 26.91 9.68 7.63
C ALA A 717 27.73 10.23 6.47
N LEU A 718 27.56 11.52 6.21
CA LEU A 718 28.44 12.30 5.33
C LEU A 718 29.79 12.56 6.01
N GLU A 719 29.74 12.91 7.29
CA GLU A 719 30.90 13.21 8.12
C GLU A 719 30.93 12.30 9.34
N LEU A 720 31.94 11.43 9.41
CA LEU A 720 32.05 10.47 10.50
C LEU A 720 32.24 11.15 11.85
N ASP A 721 33.07 12.19 11.95
CA ASP A 721 33.36 12.83 13.24
C ASP A 721 32.14 13.53 13.82
N THR A 722 31.32 14.17 12.97
CA THR A 722 30.06 14.81 13.36
C THR A 722 29.05 13.77 13.85
N ALA A 723 28.83 12.71 13.08
CA ALA A 723 27.97 11.60 13.49
C ALA A 723 28.43 10.99 14.82
N MET A 724 29.73 10.70 14.95
CA MET A 724 30.25 10.15 16.19
C MET A 724 30.09 11.13 17.37
N SER A 725 30.30 12.43 17.15
CA SER A 725 30.03 13.48 18.15
C SER A 725 28.61 13.42 18.68
N ASP A 726 27.64 13.33 17.78
CA ASP A 726 26.22 13.22 18.11
C ASP A 726 25.92 11.91 18.83
N TYR A 727 26.50 10.80 18.37
CA TYR A 727 26.40 9.50 19.05
C TYR A 727 26.89 9.58 20.50
N LYS A 728 27.99 10.27 20.83
CA LYS A 728 28.40 10.41 22.25
C LYS A 728 27.52 11.38 23.01
N ARG A 729 27.18 12.51 22.41
CA ARG A 729 26.40 13.57 23.09
C ARG A 729 25.00 13.06 23.43
N GLU A 730 24.40 12.33 22.50
CA GLU A 730 23.00 11.97 22.52
C GLU A 730 22.80 10.46 22.54
N GLY A 731 23.84 9.63 22.65
CA GLY A 731 23.74 8.18 22.52
C GLY A 731 22.68 7.54 23.42
N SER A 732 22.48 8.05 24.63
CA SER A 732 21.38 7.59 25.47
C SER A 732 20.00 7.93 24.87
N ASN A 733 19.84 9.09 24.22
CA ASN A 733 18.61 9.55 23.56
C ASN A 733 18.40 8.93 22.16
N LEU A 734 19.46 8.87 21.33
CA LEU A 734 19.46 8.25 20.00
C LEU A 734 19.22 6.73 20.05
N TRP A 735 19.55 6.11 21.19
CA TRP A 735 19.47 4.67 21.37
C TRP A 735 18.61 4.22 22.56
N LYS A 736 17.71 5.06 23.10
CA LYS A 736 16.88 4.72 24.29
C LYS A 736 16.24 3.36 24.14
N ASP A 737 16.62 2.40 24.96
CA ASP A 737 15.85 1.18 25.10
C ASP A 737 14.56 1.53 25.85
N ASP A 738 13.39 1.32 25.24
CA ASP A 738 12.08 1.37 25.92
C ASP A 738 11.94 0.28 27.03
N ASN A 739 13.05 -0.34 27.46
CA ASN A 739 13.11 -1.53 28.32
C ASN A 739 13.62 -1.25 29.75
N GLU A 740 13.72 0.00 30.22
CA GLU A 740 13.98 0.25 31.65
C GLU A 740 12.77 -0.06 32.56
N GLU A 741 11.60 -0.43 32.02
CA GLU A 741 10.45 -0.87 32.85
C GLU A 741 10.38 -2.38 33.13
N ILE A 742 11.28 -3.20 32.58
CA ILE A 742 11.27 -4.65 32.85
C ILE A 742 12.59 -5.06 33.52
N GLY A 743 12.63 -4.86 34.84
CA GLY A 743 13.55 -5.57 35.72
C GLY A 743 14.57 -4.69 36.45
N ASN A 744 14.17 -4.15 37.60
CA ASN A 744 14.90 -4.31 38.86
C ASN A 744 14.12 -3.66 40.01
N GLY A 745 13.39 -4.50 40.75
CA GLY A 745 13.10 -4.21 42.15
C GLY A 745 14.39 -4.36 42.98
N MET A 746 14.54 -3.47 43.96
CA MET A 746 15.53 -3.44 45.06
C MET A 746 16.87 -2.70 44.84
N ASN A 747 16.94 -1.55 45.53
CA ASN A 747 18.07 -0.93 46.24
C ASN A 747 19.33 -0.53 45.45
N SER A 748 19.56 0.77 45.27
CA SER A 748 20.30 1.59 46.25
C SER A 748 20.50 3.02 45.74
N ALA A 749 20.57 3.96 46.69
CA ALA A 749 20.68 5.40 46.51
C ALA A 749 22.08 5.87 46.05
N GLN A 750 22.12 7.15 45.63
CA GLN A 750 23.28 8.05 45.48
C GLN A 750 24.16 7.91 44.22
N SER A 751 23.93 8.80 43.25
CA SER A 751 24.92 9.81 42.82
C SER A 751 24.28 10.73 41.78
N VAL A 752 23.80 11.88 42.26
CA VAL A 752 23.46 13.04 41.42
C VAL A 752 24.66 13.98 41.56
N GLU A 753 25.41 14.19 40.48
CA GLU A 753 25.92 15.53 40.15
C GLU A 753 26.51 15.61 38.74
N GLU A 754 26.15 16.72 38.09
CA GLU A 754 26.79 17.43 36.97
C GLU A 754 26.54 17.00 35.51
N GLY A 755 25.81 17.88 34.82
CA GLY A 755 25.58 17.84 33.37
C GLY A 755 24.53 18.87 32.92
N SER A 756 24.63 20.11 33.41
CA SER A 756 23.76 21.24 33.07
C SER A 756 23.98 21.74 31.64
N GLY A 757 22.90 21.87 30.84
CA GLY A 757 22.98 22.55 29.53
C GLY A 757 21.74 22.55 28.63
N LEU A 758 20.68 21.78 28.92
CA LEU A 758 19.53 21.64 28.01
C LEU A 758 18.14 21.95 28.62
N ARG A 759 18.07 22.48 29.85
CA ARG A 759 16.80 22.90 30.48
C ARG A 759 16.54 24.42 30.46
N GLN A 760 17.44 25.23 29.92
CA GLN A 760 17.26 26.69 29.86
C GLN A 760 16.59 27.20 28.56
N ALA A 761 16.37 26.36 27.55
CA ALA A 761 15.67 26.75 26.32
C ALA A 761 14.13 26.58 26.38
N TRP A 762 13.60 25.93 27.44
CA TRP A 762 12.16 25.67 27.61
C TRP A 762 11.47 26.54 28.67
N ARG A 763 12.14 27.58 29.17
CA ARG A 763 11.57 28.55 30.13
C ARG A 763 11.45 29.99 29.62
N LYS A 764 11.69 30.23 28.32
CA LYS A 764 11.59 31.58 27.71
C LYS A 764 10.42 31.78 26.75
N LEU A 765 9.41 30.89 26.76
CA LEU A 765 8.19 31.03 25.96
C LEU A 765 6.89 31.06 26.78
N GLN A 766 6.97 31.42 28.07
CA GLN A 766 5.81 31.77 28.87
C GLN A 766 6.17 32.92 29.83
N GLU A 767 6.13 34.15 29.32
CA GLU A 767 5.84 35.31 30.17
C GLU A 767 4.57 35.97 29.63
N PRO A 768 3.52 36.12 30.47
CA PRO A 768 2.33 36.90 30.15
C PRO A 768 2.49 38.35 30.64
N GLU A 769 2.17 39.32 29.79
CA GLU A 769 2.03 40.72 30.22
C GLU A 769 0.71 40.94 30.99
N GLU A 770 0.90 41.27 32.27
CA GLU A 770 0.28 42.37 33.04
C GLU A 770 -1.24 42.46 33.35
N TYR A 771 -1.48 42.29 34.67
CA TYR A 771 -2.32 43.07 35.59
C TYR A 771 -3.85 43.09 35.45
N ILE A 772 -4.55 42.61 36.50
CA ILE A 772 -5.12 43.45 37.58
C ILE A 772 -5.48 42.56 38.79
N SER A 773 -5.09 43.05 39.96
CA SER A 773 -5.32 42.51 41.31
C SER A 773 -6.80 42.57 41.74
N PHE A 774 -7.28 41.56 42.48
CA PHE A 774 -8.02 41.77 43.73
C PHE A 774 -8.00 40.49 44.59
N SER A 775 -7.69 40.69 45.86
CA SER A 775 -7.60 39.71 46.95
C SER A 775 -8.99 39.28 47.46
N TYR A 776 -9.16 38.02 47.89
CA TYR A 776 -9.46 37.61 49.27
C TYR A 776 -9.74 36.10 49.41
N CYS A 777 -9.19 35.55 50.49
CA CYS A 777 -9.46 34.33 51.28
C CYS A 777 -10.44 33.23 50.81
N GLY A 778 -10.05 31.98 51.10
CA GLY A 778 -10.86 31.11 51.97
C GLY A 778 -11.16 29.68 51.48
N GLU A 779 -10.43 28.72 52.03
CA GLU A 779 -10.89 27.40 52.53
C GLU A 779 -11.70 26.42 51.64
N GLY A 780 -11.08 25.25 51.40
CA GLY A 780 -11.58 23.97 51.93
C GLY A 780 -12.68 23.20 51.18
N CYS A 781 -12.28 22.25 50.33
CA CYS A 781 -12.60 20.80 50.39
C CYS A 781 -12.12 20.10 49.12
#